data_AF-A0A968ZH27-F1
#
_entry.id   AF-A0A968ZH27-F1
#
_cell.length_a   1.000
_cell.length_b   1.000
_cell.length_c   1.000
_cell.angle_alpha   90.00
_cell.angle_beta   90.00
_cell.angle_gamma   90.00
#
_symmetry.space_group_name_H-M   'P 1'
#
loop_
_entity.id
_entity.type
_entity.pdbx_description
1 polymer ?
#
loop_
_entity_poly.entity_id
_entity_poly.type
_entity_poly.pdbx_seq_one_letter_code
_entity_poly.pdbx_strand_id
1 'polypeptide(L)'
;MKNQIGLLIILSSLIHLQGFTQIISLSDNQEYIVTDIHYVLTDSGATTNWQTAISSSEFVPAMQVTISEEVMDYWYKFELVNNIGHDEVWMLNFDQWLEVDFYYDQGRGWNTKHTGHMLGKHERDYLQANRNFIRLDLEQGDTVQCLVHLRTGLKSIFFPTSTSFKVAPYKIIKDQEVVTRFWVGAFAGIFAVMLLYNLFLFFSVREKAYVWYIFILLFEVGATLQNFGYVIEIFPEWYARIFGTVDVLMSSLFGICIIGFTNTFLQIKANLKIWYKVLIGLSFLLILITIPALGGQVFVAYNISSLIGLLLFIILIIVISLSVRKGVPSSGIFLIAFLSFIVGLFLYLSKELGALPTTTFTTFAMQIGSALMVVLFAIALANKVNLLKRENEKAQAKIIEHLKENEELQTKVNRELEAKVKERTLELEDTNKELLVLNEEISQQNEEIMMQRDYISEKNQSLEKAFHVIEKKNQDITSSINYAKRIQSAMLPPVSHMKAAFEDFFLFFKPRDIVSGDFYWFSTMDTKVVIAAIDCTGHGVPGAFMSLVGDGFLNQIINIRGITNPSLILSELDRSLQKQLNEGKEGKTADGMDMALCVIDKERGTLEFSGAKNDLVYHNGEKLTVIRGSRFSIAGKNQDQKKEFSTHSISFEPSMCFYLYTDGFKDQFGGPNNKKFMNNQLLNLINQIALRPMQEQKTIIEEEFNNWKGISNQIDDVLVIGFKIK
;
A
#
# COMPACT_ATOMS: atom_id res chain seq x y z
N MET A 1 57.24 -61.37 -28.84
CA MET A 1 58.37 -60.92 -29.68
C MET A 1 59.02 -59.69 -29.06
N LYS A 2 60.02 -59.88 -28.19
CA LYS A 2 60.92 -58.83 -27.70
C LYS A 2 62.23 -59.00 -28.47
N ASN A 3 62.41 -58.30 -29.60
CA ASN A 3 63.71 -58.05 -30.28
C ASN A 3 63.60 -57.26 -31.62
N GLN A 4 62.62 -56.35 -31.79
CA GLN A 4 62.57 -55.47 -32.96
C GLN A 4 62.30 -53.98 -32.66
N ILE A 5 62.22 -53.59 -31.39
CA ILE A 5 61.96 -52.19 -30.99
C ILE A 5 63.26 -51.36 -30.97
N GLY A 6 64.43 -51.99 -31.08
CA GLY A 6 65.74 -51.33 -31.01
C GLY A 6 66.34 -50.85 -32.34
N LEU A 7 65.68 -51.08 -33.49
CA LEU A 7 66.29 -50.80 -34.81
C LEU A 7 65.56 -49.72 -35.65
N LEU A 8 64.45 -49.17 -35.18
CA LEU A 8 63.68 -48.14 -35.89
C LEU A 8 63.90 -46.71 -35.35
N ILE A 9 64.64 -46.56 -34.24
CA ILE A 9 64.93 -45.25 -33.62
C ILE A 9 66.20 -44.59 -34.23
N ILE A 10 66.97 -45.30 -35.07
CA ILE A 10 68.27 -44.82 -35.57
C ILE A 10 68.26 -44.42 -37.06
N LEU A 11 67.12 -44.52 -37.76
CA LEU A 11 67.03 -44.23 -39.20
C LEU A 11 66.14 -43.03 -39.60
N SER A 12 65.53 -42.31 -38.65
CA SER A 12 64.79 -41.07 -38.93
C SER A 12 65.60 -39.79 -38.67
N SER A 13 66.83 -39.88 -38.18
CA SER A 13 67.67 -38.71 -37.83
C SER A 13 68.48 -38.13 -39.01
N LEU A 14 68.12 -38.44 -40.25
CA LEU A 14 68.84 -37.99 -41.45
C LEU A 14 67.85 -37.64 -42.57
N ILE A 15 67.05 -36.59 -42.35
CA ILE A 15 66.68 -35.50 -43.28
C ILE A 15 66.08 -34.40 -42.38
N HIS A 16 66.93 -33.66 -41.67
CA HIS A 16 66.53 -32.40 -41.03
C HIS A 16 66.87 -31.26 -41.98
N LEU A 17 65.91 -30.90 -42.82
CA LEU A 17 65.81 -29.55 -43.35
C LEU A 17 65.02 -28.71 -42.36
N GLN A 18 65.55 -27.53 -42.09
CA GLN A 18 65.07 -26.53 -41.13
C GLN A 18 63.57 -26.26 -41.29
N GLY A 19 62.80 -26.26 -40.19
CA GLY A 19 61.39 -25.93 -40.26
C GLY A 19 60.62 -26.12 -38.97
N PHE A 20 60.21 -27.34 -38.65
CA PHE A 20 59.28 -27.64 -37.56
C PHE A 20 59.84 -28.81 -36.74
N THR A 21 60.00 -28.64 -35.42
CA THR A 21 60.61 -29.66 -34.55
C THR A 21 59.58 -30.60 -33.91
N GLN A 22 58.28 -30.35 -34.11
CA GLN A 22 57.23 -31.11 -33.46
C GLN A 22 56.16 -31.60 -34.42
N ILE A 23 55.96 -32.91 -34.41
CA ILE A 23 55.01 -33.62 -35.26
C ILE A 23 53.89 -34.18 -34.38
N ILE A 24 52.66 -33.76 -34.64
CA ILE A 24 51.43 -34.32 -34.09
C ILE A 24 50.94 -35.37 -35.08
N SER A 25 51.22 -36.64 -34.77
CA SER A 25 50.79 -37.77 -35.60
C SER A 25 49.38 -38.22 -35.23
N LEU A 26 48.42 -38.00 -36.11
CA LEU A 26 47.04 -38.43 -36.00
C LEU A 26 46.92 -39.86 -36.52
N SER A 27 46.96 -40.85 -35.63
CA SER A 27 47.13 -42.27 -35.97
C SER A 27 45.86 -43.13 -35.82
N ASP A 28 44.83 -42.58 -35.19
CA ASP A 28 43.52 -43.21 -35.01
C ASP A 28 42.42 -42.14 -35.01
N ASN A 29 41.15 -42.55 -35.08
CA ASN A 29 40.01 -41.64 -34.98
C ASN A 29 39.64 -41.36 -33.51
N GLN A 30 40.60 -40.90 -32.70
CA GLN A 30 40.38 -40.48 -31.30
C GLN A 30 40.66 -38.98 -31.11
N GLU A 31 40.27 -38.46 -29.94
CA GLU A 31 40.64 -37.10 -29.51
C GLU A 31 42.08 -37.09 -28.96
N TYR A 32 42.89 -36.16 -29.45
CA TYR A 32 44.26 -35.92 -29.02
C TYR A 32 44.30 -34.65 -28.18
N ILE A 33 44.81 -34.75 -26.95
CA ILE A 33 45.16 -33.58 -26.14
C ILE A 33 46.62 -33.25 -26.44
N VAL A 34 46.86 -32.09 -27.03
CA VAL A 34 48.20 -31.66 -27.40
C VAL A 34 48.76 -30.81 -26.26
N THR A 35 49.64 -31.41 -25.46
CA THR A 35 50.24 -30.77 -24.26
C THR A 35 51.67 -30.28 -24.47
N ASP A 36 52.41 -30.89 -25.38
CA ASP A 36 53.87 -30.76 -25.44
C ASP A 36 54.35 -29.87 -26.59
N ILE A 37 53.75 -28.69 -26.82
CA ILE A 37 53.98 -27.86 -28.03
C ILE A 37 55.19 -26.92 -27.96
N HIS A 38 56.04 -26.84 -28.97
CA HIS A 38 57.05 -25.78 -29.06
C HIS A 38 56.37 -24.41 -29.34
N TYR A 39 56.60 -23.43 -28.47
CA TYR A 39 56.03 -22.07 -28.54
C TYR A 39 57.10 -21.00 -28.66
N VAL A 40 56.77 -19.85 -29.26
CA VAL A 40 57.54 -18.60 -29.13
C VAL A 40 56.73 -17.64 -28.25
N LEU A 41 57.38 -17.07 -27.24
CA LEU A 41 56.87 -15.97 -26.42
C LEU A 41 57.28 -14.65 -27.07
N THR A 42 56.34 -13.73 -27.29
CA THR A 42 56.67 -12.39 -27.77
C THR A 42 56.02 -11.34 -26.88
N ASP A 43 56.85 -10.65 -26.09
CA ASP A 43 56.43 -9.72 -25.02
C ASP A 43 56.32 -8.24 -25.47
N SER A 44 56.54 -7.93 -26.75
CA SER A 44 56.82 -6.53 -27.12
C SER A 44 56.35 -6.05 -28.49
N GLY A 45 55.45 -6.78 -29.18
CA GLY A 45 54.95 -6.35 -30.49
C GLY A 45 56.02 -6.32 -31.60
N ALA A 46 57.17 -6.98 -31.40
CA ALA A 46 58.30 -7.00 -32.34
C ALA A 46 58.20 -8.08 -33.44
N THR A 47 57.24 -9.00 -33.35
CA THR A 47 56.91 -9.99 -34.39
C THR A 47 55.44 -9.86 -34.80
N THR A 48 55.10 -8.71 -35.38
CA THR A 48 53.73 -8.41 -35.85
C THR A 48 53.33 -9.14 -37.12
N ASN A 49 54.20 -10.00 -37.67
CA ASN A 49 53.92 -10.66 -38.94
C ASN A 49 54.24 -12.16 -38.92
N TRP A 50 53.31 -12.97 -39.42
CA TRP A 50 53.39 -14.43 -39.40
C TRP A 50 54.60 -14.96 -40.18
N GLN A 51 55.04 -14.27 -41.24
CA GLN A 51 56.27 -14.63 -41.98
C GLN A 51 57.53 -14.48 -41.14
N THR A 52 57.57 -13.53 -40.19
CA THR A 52 58.71 -13.37 -39.28
C THR A 52 58.65 -14.45 -38.20
N ALA A 53 57.46 -14.70 -37.64
CA ALA A 53 57.23 -15.71 -36.61
C ALA A 53 57.62 -17.12 -37.11
N ILE A 54 57.27 -17.49 -38.34
CA ILE A 54 57.60 -18.82 -38.87
C ILE A 54 59.11 -19.04 -39.04
N SER A 55 59.87 -18.01 -39.39
CA SER A 55 61.32 -18.09 -39.56
C SER A 55 62.12 -17.98 -38.25
N SER A 56 61.45 -17.71 -37.12
CA SER A 56 62.13 -17.51 -35.84
C SER A 56 62.76 -18.80 -35.30
N SER A 57 63.96 -18.69 -34.74
CA SER A 57 64.65 -19.75 -34.01
C SER A 57 64.37 -19.74 -32.50
N GLU A 58 63.51 -18.84 -32.02
CA GLU A 58 63.23 -18.63 -30.59
C GLU A 58 62.18 -19.59 -30.00
N PHE A 59 61.76 -20.63 -30.73
CA PHE A 59 60.77 -21.60 -30.24
C PHE A 59 61.34 -22.46 -29.10
N VAL A 60 60.63 -22.50 -27.97
CA VAL A 60 60.96 -23.25 -26.73
C VAL A 60 59.85 -24.29 -26.43
N PRO A 61 60.14 -25.49 -25.89
CA PRO A 61 59.13 -26.50 -25.57
C PRO A 61 58.11 -26.10 -24.47
N ALA A 62 56.79 -26.33 -24.69
CA ALA A 62 55.62 -26.04 -23.81
C ALA A 62 55.81 -26.31 -22.33
N MET A 63 56.53 -27.39 -22.02
CA MET A 63 56.63 -27.93 -20.66
C MET A 63 57.29 -26.97 -19.66
N GLN A 64 57.89 -25.86 -20.12
CA GLN A 64 58.61 -24.89 -19.29
C GLN A 64 57.86 -23.57 -19.04
N VAL A 65 56.65 -23.35 -19.57
CA VAL A 65 55.95 -22.05 -19.46
C VAL A 65 54.58 -22.17 -18.81
N THR A 66 54.42 -21.42 -17.73
CA THR A 66 53.12 -21.06 -17.14
C THR A 66 52.58 -19.86 -17.92
N ILE A 67 51.32 -19.95 -18.40
CA ILE A 67 50.63 -18.80 -19.01
C ILE A 67 50.65 -17.64 -18.00
N SER A 68 51.22 -16.50 -18.41
CA SER A 68 51.30 -15.29 -17.61
C SER A 68 50.23 -14.31 -18.04
N GLU A 69 49.63 -13.60 -17.09
CA GLU A 69 48.71 -12.49 -17.37
C GLU A 69 49.42 -11.31 -18.06
N GLU A 70 50.75 -11.25 -18.00
CA GLU A 70 51.57 -10.19 -18.62
C GLU A 70 51.81 -10.44 -20.12
N VAL A 71 51.64 -11.69 -20.60
CA VAL A 71 51.89 -12.06 -22.00
C VAL A 71 50.57 -12.11 -22.77
N MET A 72 50.49 -11.28 -23.81
CA MET A 72 49.29 -11.09 -24.64
C MET A 72 49.24 -11.99 -25.88
N ASP A 73 50.41 -12.40 -26.38
CA ASP A 73 50.53 -13.08 -27.67
C ASP A 73 51.35 -14.37 -27.52
N TYR A 74 50.78 -15.48 -27.98
CA TYR A 74 51.41 -16.80 -27.99
C TYR A 74 51.44 -17.35 -29.41
N TRP A 75 52.63 -17.75 -29.87
CA TRP A 75 52.81 -18.36 -31.18
C TRP A 75 53.13 -19.85 -31.04
N TYR A 76 52.29 -20.71 -31.59
CA TYR A 76 52.50 -22.17 -31.62
C TYR A 76 52.91 -22.62 -33.01
N LYS A 77 53.89 -23.52 -33.09
CA LYS A 77 54.41 -24.04 -34.35
C LYS A 77 54.53 -25.55 -34.29
N PHE A 78 53.80 -26.25 -35.16
CA PHE A 78 53.76 -27.71 -35.19
C PHE A 78 53.42 -28.24 -36.59
N GLU A 79 53.77 -29.49 -36.86
CA GLU A 79 53.31 -30.24 -38.02
C GLU A 79 52.19 -31.18 -37.62
N LEU A 80 51.14 -31.24 -38.43
CA LEU A 80 50.02 -32.16 -38.26
C LEU A 80 50.09 -33.21 -39.36
N VAL A 81 50.22 -34.48 -38.99
CA VAL A 81 50.36 -35.58 -39.95
C VAL A 81 49.17 -36.52 -39.86
N ASN A 82 48.46 -36.70 -40.96
CA ASN A 82 47.32 -37.61 -41.06
C ASN A 82 47.79 -39.04 -41.35
N ASN A 83 48.04 -39.83 -40.31
CA ASN A 83 48.56 -41.20 -40.40
C ASN A 83 47.46 -42.29 -40.36
N ILE A 84 46.18 -41.88 -40.34
CA ILE A 84 45.05 -42.81 -40.51
C ILE A 84 44.90 -43.23 -41.97
N GLY A 85 44.30 -44.40 -42.21
CA GLY A 85 44.23 -45.03 -43.53
C GLY A 85 43.20 -44.45 -44.51
N HIS A 86 42.70 -43.24 -44.27
CA HIS A 86 41.65 -42.59 -45.06
C HIS A 86 41.65 -41.06 -44.85
N ASP A 87 40.98 -40.33 -45.75
CA ASP A 87 40.79 -38.88 -45.65
C ASP A 87 39.84 -38.55 -44.50
N GLU A 88 40.18 -37.56 -43.68
CA GLU A 88 39.38 -37.20 -42.51
C GLU A 88 39.39 -35.70 -42.28
N VAL A 89 38.28 -35.20 -41.74
CA VAL A 89 38.16 -33.80 -41.34
C VAL A 89 38.54 -33.70 -39.87
N TRP A 90 39.56 -32.91 -39.57
CA TRP A 90 40.07 -32.69 -38.23
C TRP A 90 39.68 -31.31 -37.71
N MET A 91 39.30 -31.25 -36.44
CA MET A 91 38.85 -30.06 -35.74
C MET A 91 39.82 -29.74 -34.61
N LEU A 92 40.42 -28.55 -34.63
CA LEU A 92 41.30 -28.05 -33.59
C LEU A 92 40.52 -27.11 -32.66
N ASN A 93 40.58 -27.35 -31.35
CA ASN A 93 39.79 -26.66 -30.34
C ASN A 93 40.59 -25.59 -29.59
N PHE A 94 40.20 -24.32 -29.75
CA PHE A 94 40.79 -23.16 -29.07
C PHE A 94 39.77 -22.41 -28.20
N ASP A 95 38.81 -23.11 -27.58
CA ASP A 95 37.71 -22.54 -26.77
C ASP A 95 38.17 -21.66 -25.59
N GLN A 96 39.45 -21.64 -25.22
CA GLN A 96 39.95 -20.80 -24.12
C GLN A 96 40.56 -19.47 -24.57
N TRP A 97 40.60 -19.19 -25.88
CA TRP A 97 41.33 -18.05 -26.44
C TRP A 97 40.40 -16.96 -26.97
N LEU A 98 40.81 -15.69 -26.81
CA LEU A 98 40.02 -14.52 -27.22
C LEU A 98 39.97 -14.35 -28.74
N GLU A 99 41.13 -14.46 -29.37
CA GLU A 99 41.31 -14.40 -30.82
C GLU A 99 42.41 -15.40 -31.22
N VAL A 100 42.20 -16.05 -32.36
CA VAL A 100 43.04 -17.12 -32.89
C VAL A 100 43.18 -16.89 -34.39
N ASP A 101 44.40 -16.61 -34.84
CA ASP A 101 44.74 -16.71 -36.26
C ASP A 101 45.50 -18.01 -36.50
N PHE A 102 44.99 -18.79 -37.43
CA PHE A 102 45.53 -20.08 -37.78
C PHE A 102 46.08 -20.02 -39.21
N TYR A 103 47.40 -20.23 -39.33
CA TYR A 103 48.13 -20.24 -40.59
C TYR A 103 48.53 -21.68 -40.90
N TYR A 104 48.30 -22.15 -42.13
CA TYR A 104 48.65 -23.52 -42.51
C TYR A 104 49.10 -23.65 -43.97
N ASP A 105 50.00 -24.59 -44.23
CA ASP A 105 50.47 -24.95 -45.57
C ASP A 105 50.42 -26.47 -45.78
N GLN A 106 49.70 -26.89 -46.82
CA GLN A 106 49.57 -28.27 -47.29
C GLN A 106 50.41 -28.52 -48.57
N GLY A 107 51.49 -27.77 -48.77
CA GLY A 107 52.34 -27.82 -49.97
C GLY A 107 51.82 -27.00 -51.16
N ARG A 108 50.79 -26.16 -50.95
CA ARG A 108 50.20 -25.27 -51.97
C ARG A 108 50.33 -23.78 -51.61
N GLY A 109 51.07 -23.47 -50.55
CA GLY A 109 51.23 -22.12 -50.00
C GLY A 109 50.39 -21.91 -48.74
N TRP A 110 50.76 -20.86 -47.99
CA TRP A 110 50.15 -20.51 -46.72
C TRP A 110 48.71 -19.98 -46.88
N ASN A 111 47.80 -20.56 -46.13
CA ASN A 111 46.40 -20.17 -45.99
C ASN A 111 46.12 -19.71 -44.56
N THR A 112 45.06 -18.91 -44.36
CA THR A 112 44.67 -18.36 -43.06
C THR A 112 43.23 -18.67 -42.70
N LYS A 113 42.99 -18.91 -41.41
CA LYS A 113 41.67 -19.09 -40.79
C LYS A 113 41.63 -18.31 -39.48
N HIS A 114 40.45 -17.85 -39.09
CA HIS A 114 40.26 -17.02 -37.90
C HIS A 114 39.16 -17.60 -37.00
N THR A 115 39.36 -17.56 -35.69
CA THR A 115 38.33 -17.92 -34.71
C THR A 115 38.58 -17.22 -33.36
N GLY A 116 37.63 -17.24 -32.43
CA GLY A 116 37.82 -16.64 -31.10
C GLY A 116 36.53 -16.10 -30.47
N HIS A 117 36.57 -15.86 -29.16
CA HIS A 117 35.43 -15.33 -28.40
C HIS A 117 35.03 -13.90 -28.78
N MET A 118 35.96 -13.08 -29.26
CA MET A 118 35.68 -11.69 -29.67
C MET A 118 35.09 -11.57 -31.07
N LEU A 119 35.18 -12.64 -31.86
CA LEU A 119 34.67 -12.71 -33.22
C LEU A 119 33.20 -13.11 -33.21
N GLY A 120 32.39 -12.46 -34.03
CA GLY A 120 31.02 -12.89 -34.20
C GLY A 120 30.92 -14.16 -35.08
N LYS A 121 29.69 -14.58 -35.41
CA LYS A 121 29.46 -15.88 -36.06
C LYS A 121 30.11 -15.98 -37.43
N HIS A 122 30.04 -14.91 -38.25
CA HIS A 122 30.48 -14.96 -39.65
C HIS A 122 31.98 -14.72 -39.80
N GLU A 123 32.64 -14.25 -38.74
CA GLU A 123 34.09 -14.01 -38.69
C GLU A 123 34.87 -15.27 -38.29
N ARG A 124 34.19 -16.36 -37.90
CA ARG A 124 34.79 -17.62 -37.45
C ARG A 124 34.86 -18.66 -38.58
N ASP A 125 35.91 -19.49 -38.56
CA ASP A 125 36.09 -20.62 -39.49
C ASP A 125 34.97 -21.67 -39.34
N TYR A 126 34.56 -21.96 -38.10
CA TYR A 126 33.45 -22.86 -37.81
C TYR A 126 32.21 -22.09 -37.37
N LEU A 127 31.17 -22.10 -38.22
CA LEU A 127 29.96 -21.26 -38.11
C LEU A 127 28.95 -21.72 -37.03
N GLN A 128 29.35 -22.50 -36.02
CA GLN A 128 28.44 -23.01 -34.99
C GLN A 128 28.78 -22.50 -33.57
N ALA A 129 27.76 -22.45 -32.71
CA ALA A 129 27.75 -21.85 -31.38
C ALA A 129 28.94 -22.23 -30.48
N ASN A 130 29.52 -21.19 -29.85
CA ASN A 130 30.49 -21.22 -28.74
C ASN A 130 31.65 -22.20 -28.85
N ARG A 131 32.09 -22.47 -30.09
CA ARG A 131 33.27 -23.27 -30.33
C ARG A 131 34.25 -22.49 -31.17
N ASN A 132 35.44 -22.30 -30.64
CA ASN A 132 36.54 -21.68 -31.35
C ASN A 132 37.31 -22.78 -32.09
N PHE A 133 36.66 -23.36 -33.10
CA PHE A 133 37.21 -24.47 -33.85
C PHE A 133 37.84 -24.02 -35.17
N ILE A 134 38.95 -24.67 -35.51
CA ILE A 134 39.55 -24.63 -36.83
C ILE A 134 39.34 -25.98 -37.50
N ARG A 135 38.74 -25.98 -38.68
CA ARG A 135 38.52 -27.16 -39.52
C ARG A 135 39.68 -27.35 -40.49
N LEU A 136 40.26 -28.56 -40.55
CA LEU A 136 41.22 -28.95 -41.57
C LEU A 136 40.76 -30.23 -42.26
N ASP A 137 40.69 -30.20 -43.59
CA ASP A 137 40.43 -31.39 -44.39
C ASP A 137 41.81 -31.97 -44.80
N LEU A 138 42.14 -33.18 -44.31
CA LEU A 138 43.43 -33.83 -44.53
C LEU A 138 43.26 -35.13 -45.31
N GLU A 139 43.99 -35.29 -46.41
CA GLU A 139 44.08 -36.56 -47.16
C GLU A 139 44.98 -37.56 -46.42
N GLN A 140 44.85 -38.85 -46.74
CA GLN A 140 45.73 -39.87 -46.15
C GLN A 140 47.22 -39.57 -46.43
N GLY A 141 48.02 -39.48 -45.37
CA GLY A 141 49.46 -39.22 -45.45
C GLY A 141 49.84 -37.75 -45.60
N ASP A 142 48.87 -36.83 -45.58
CA ASP A 142 49.14 -35.38 -45.60
C ASP A 142 49.95 -34.97 -44.37
N THR A 143 50.97 -34.14 -44.61
CA THR A 143 51.72 -33.41 -43.57
C THR A 143 51.45 -31.92 -43.76
N VAL A 144 50.86 -31.29 -42.75
CA VAL A 144 50.49 -29.87 -42.76
C VAL A 144 51.36 -29.12 -41.78
N GLN A 145 52.01 -28.06 -42.26
CA GLN A 145 52.73 -27.13 -41.41
C GLN A 145 51.76 -26.11 -40.83
N CYS A 146 51.70 -25.99 -39.51
CA CYS A 146 50.73 -25.17 -38.79
C CYS A 146 51.42 -24.14 -37.90
N LEU A 147 51.05 -22.87 -38.06
CA LEU A 147 51.44 -21.78 -37.19
C LEU A 147 50.18 -21.13 -36.61
N VAL A 148 50.09 -21.00 -35.30
CA VAL A 148 48.90 -20.47 -34.62
C VAL A 148 49.29 -19.27 -33.80
N HIS A 149 48.63 -18.14 -34.04
CA HIS A 149 48.72 -16.94 -33.22
C HIS A 149 47.52 -16.92 -32.27
N LEU A 150 47.80 -17.03 -30.98
CA LEU A 150 46.82 -17.08 -29.92
C LEU A 150 46.93 -15.80 -29.10
N ARG A 151 45.86 -15.01 -29.07
CA ARG A 151 45.82 -13.76 -28.33
C ARG A 151 45.03 -13.94 -27.04
N THR A 152 45.62 -13.49 -25.94
CA THR A 152 44.93 -13.29 -24.68
C THR A 152 44.65 -11.79 -24.51
N GLY A 153 43.90 -11.47 -23.48
CA GLY A 153 43.64 -10.10 -23.09
C GLY A 153 43.84 -10.02 -21.60
N LEU A 154 44.66 -9.06 -21.16
CA LEU A 154 44.72 -8.61 -19.78
C LEU A 154 43.28 -8.44 -19.27
N LYS A 155 42.91 -9.23 -18.25
CA LYS A 155 41.58 -9.15 -17.62
C LYS A 155 40.44 -9.55 -18.59
N SER A 156 40.61 -10.66 -19.30
CA SER A 156 39.53 -11.36 -20.02
C SER A 156 38.85 -12.39 -19.14
N ILE A 157 37.53 -12.58 -19.31
CA ILE A 157 36.80 -13.69 -18.66
C ILE A 157 37.12 -15.06 -19.30
N PHE A 158 37.70 -15.06 -20.50
CA PHE A 158 38.15 -16.26 -21.22
C PHE A 158 39.68 -16.33 -21.16
N PHE A 159 40.22 -16.62 -19.98
CA PHE A 159 41.65 -16.73 -19.77
C PHE A 159 42.08 -18.21 -19.77
N PRO A 160 43.04 -18.63 -20.62
CA PRO A 160 43.45 -20.02 -20.68
C PRO A 160 44.21 -20.46 -19.42
N THR A 161 43.90 -21.64 -18.92
CA THR A 161 44.58 -22.23 -17.74
C THR A 161 45.79 -23.07 -18.13
N SER A 162 45.91 -23.42 -19.41
CA SER A 162 47.04 -24.17 -19.96
C SER A 162 47.22 -23.85 -21.44
N THR A 163 48.41 -24.10 -21.96
CA THR A 163 48.74 -23.97 -23.40
C THR A 163 48.22 -25.14 -24.23
N SER A 164 47.54 -26.12 -23.61
CA SER A 164 47.05 -27.30 -24.30
C SER A 164 45.82 -26.99 -25.15
N PHE A 165 45.72 -27.68 -26.29
CA PHE A 165 44.51 -27.67 -27.12
C PHE A 165 44.15 -29.09 -27.54
N LYS A 166 42.93 -29.28 -28.03
CA LYS A 166 42.44 -30.59 -28.46
C LYS A 166 42.32 -30.67 -29.96
N VAL A 167 42.65 -31.83 -30.53
CA VAL A 167 42.45 -32.15 -31.94
C VAL A 167 41.58 -33.41 -32.02
N ALA A 168 40.46 -33.35 -32.73
CA ALA A 168 39.55 -34.48 -32.85
C ALA A 168 38.95 -34.57 -34.25
N PRO A 169 38.58 -35.78 -34.73
CA PRO A 169 37.82 -35.94 -35.95
C PRO A 169 36.48 -35.20 -35.88
N TYR A 170 36.04 -34.65 -37.00
CA TYR A 170 34.78 -33.92 -37.12
C TYR A 170 33.59 -34.72 -36.63
N LYS A 171 33.58 -36.04 -36.86
CA LYS A 171 32.53 -36.93 -36.37
C LYS A 171 32.39 -36.90 -34.84
N ILE A 172 33.51 -36.94 -34.10
CA ILE A 172 33.48 -36.90 -32.63
C ILE A 172 32.89 -35.58 -32.15
N ILE A 173 33.34 -34.46 -32.72
CA ILE A 173 32.83 -33.13 -32.40
C ILE A 173 31.33 -33.04 -32.71
N LYS A 174 30.92 -33.48 -33.90
CA LYS A 174 29.51 -33.49 -34.31
C LYS A 174 28.64 -34.33 -33.38
N ASP A 175 29.09 -35.51 -32.97
CA ASP A 175 28.37 -36.37 -32.04
C ASP A 175 28.23 -35.71 -30.66
N GLN A 176 29.30 -35.06 -30.16
CA GLN A 176 29.26 -34.27 -28.92
C GLN A 176 28.29 -33.07 -29.02
N GLU A 177 28.25 -32.39 -30.16
CA GLU A 177 27.32 -31.28 -30.41
C GLU A 177 25.86 -31.73 -30.48
N VAL A 178 25.58 -32.86 -31.13
CA VAL A 178 24.23 -33.45 -31.18
C VAL A 178 23.75 -33.75 -29.76
N VAL A 179 24.59 -34.39 -28.94
CA VAL A 179 24.28 -34.66 -27.53
C VAL A 179 24.06 -33.35 -26.77
N THR A 180 24.93 -32.35 -26.96
CA THR A 180 24.82 -31.06 -26.28
C THR A 180 23.53 -30.34 -26.64
N ARG A 181 23.19 -30.26 -27.93
CA ARG A 181 21.95 -29.66 -28.43
C ARG A 181 20.71 -30.38 -27.89
N PHE A 182 20.75 -31.70 -27.82
CA PHE A 182 19.67 -32.47 -27.22
C PHE A 182 19.44 -32.08 -25.76
N TRP A 183 20.50 -32.03 -24.94
CA TRP A 183 20.37 -31.68 -23.52
C TRP A 183 19.97 -30.23 -23.28
N VAL A 184 20.57 -29.27 -24.01
CA VAL A 184 20.19 -27.86 -23.90
C VAL A 184 18.78 -27.63 -24.42
N GLY A 185 18.37 -28.30 -25.51
CA GLY A 185 17.02 -28.24 -26.03
C GLY A 185 15.98 -28.83 -25.07
N ALA A 186 16.29 -29.97 -24.44
CA ALA A 186 15.44 -30.57 -23.40
C ALA A 186 15.29 -29.65 -22.19
N PHE A 187 16.39 -29.04 -21.73
CA PHE A 187 16.39 -28.05 -20.65
C PHE A 187 15.52 -26.83 -21.01
N ALA A 188 15.75 -26.23 -22.18
CA ALA A 188 14.96 -25.08 -22.65
C ALA A 188 13.48 -25.43 -22.82
N GLY A 189 13.15 -26.65 -23.25
CA GLY A 189 11.79 -27.16 -23.36
C GLY A 189 11.08 -27.25 -22.01
N ILE A 190 11.75 -27.78 -20.97
CA ILE A 190 11.21 -27.78 -19.59
C ILE A 190 10.92 -26.35 -19.15
N PHE A 191 11.87 -25.43 -19.36
CA PHE A 191 11.70 -24.02 -18.99
C PHE A 191 10.55 -23.35 -19.75
N ALA A 192 10.37 -23.64 -21.04
CA ALA A 192 9.27 -23.09 -21.84
C ALA A 192 7.90 -23.58 -21.34
N VAL A 193 7.75 -24.87 -21.04
CA VAL A 193 6.52 -25.42 -20.47
C VAL A 193 6.24 -24.79 -19.10
N MET A 194 7.27 -24.69 -18.26
CA MET A 194 7.15 -24.07 -16.94
C MET A 194 6.82 -22.58 -17.04
N LEU A 195 7.40 -21.86 -17.99
CA LEU A 195 7.09 -20.45 -18.23
C LEU A 195 5.61 -20.28 -18.59
N LEU A 196 5.09 -21.04 -19.55
CA LEU A 196 3.69 -20.98 -19.97
C LEU A 196 2.73 -21.34 -18.85
N TYR A 197 3.02 -22.42 -18.11
CA TYR A 197 2.23 -22.84 -16.95
C TYR A 197 2.16 -21.76 -15.88
N ASN A 198 3.30 -21.16 -15.54
CA ASN A 198 3.37 -20.13 -14.51
C ASN A 198 2.79 -18.78 -14.96
N LEU A 199 2.80 -18.49 -16.26
CA LEU A 199 2.13 -17.33 -16.84
C LEU A 199 0.60 -17.48 -16.69
N PHE A 200 0.06 -18.66 -16.99
CA PHE A 200 -1.36 -18.96 -16.77
C PHE A 200 -1.74 -18.83 -15.29
N LEU A 201 -0.95 -19.41 -14.38
CA LEU A 201 -1.20 -19.31 -12.94
C LEU A 201 -1.07 -17.88 -12.41
N PHE A 202 -0.16 -17.08 -12.96
CA PHE A 202 -0.08 -15.67 -12.61
C PHE A 202 -1.39 -14.93 -12.93
N PHE A 203 -1.96 -15.13 -14.13
CA PHE A 203 -3.23 -14.49 -14.49
C PHE A 203 -4.43 -15.02 -13.69
N SER A 204 -4.41 -16.30 -13.31
CA SER A 204 -5.47 -16.93 -12.53
C SER A 204 -5.44 -16.54 -11.05
N VAL A 205 -4.28 -16.63 -10.40
CA VAL A 205 -4.13 -16.48 -8.94
C VAL A 205 -3.71 -15.05 -8.55
N ARG A 206 -3.05 -14.30 -9.45
CA ARG A 206 -2.55 -12.93 -9.24
C ARG A 206 -1.61 -12.75 -8.04
N GLU A 207 -0.88 -13.81 -7.70
CA GLU A 207 0.10 -13.81 -6.61
C GLU A 207 1.46 -13.26 -7.05
N LYS A 208 2.03 -12.36 -6.25
CA LYS A 208 3.28 -11.63 -6.61
C LYS A 208 4.50 -12.55 -6.77
N ALA A 209 4.50 -13.70 -6.11
CA ALA A 209 5.58 -14.68 -6.21
C ALA A 209 5.74 -15.25 -7.63
N TYR A 210 4.66 -15.35 -8.41
CA TYR A 210 4.73 -15.84 -9.79
C TYR A 210 5.49 -14.88 -10.71
N VAL A 211 5.41 -13.57 -10.48
CA VAL A 211 6.14 -12.58 -11.28
C VAL A 211 7.64 -12.80 -11.17
N TRP A 212 8.15 -12.90 -9.94
CA TRP A 212 9.56 -13.15 -9.70
C TRP A 212 10.00 -14.50 -10.28
N TYR A 213 9.16 -15.51 -10.14
CA TYR A 213 9.45 -16.84 -10.67
C TYR A 213 9.53 -16.88 -12.19
N ILE A 214 8.65 -16.17 -12.90
CA ILE A 214 8.72 -16.01 -14.36
C ILE A 214 10.05 -15.37 -14.78
N PHE A 215 10.51 -14.33 -14.08
CA PHE A 215 11.80 -13.71 -14.38
C PHE A 215 12.99 -14.61 -14.07
N ILE A 216 12.94 -15.40 -13.00
CA ILE A 216 13.95 -16.44 -12.72
C ILE A 216 14.06 -17.39 -13.91
N LEU A 217 12.94 -17.92 -14.40
CA LEU A 217 12.91 -18.82 -15.56
C LEU A 217 13.55 -18.18 -16.80
N LEU A 218 13.20 -16.92 -17.09
CA LEU A 218 13.70 -16.19 -18.26
C LEU A 218 15.22 -15.94 -18.17
N PHE A 219 15.72 -15.47 -17.03
CA PHE A 219 17.13 -15.17 -16.87
C PHE A 219 17.98 -16.44 -16.82
N GLU A 220 17.49 -17.52 -16.25
CA GLU A 220 18.22 -18.79 -16.17
C GLU A 220 18.29 -19.52 -17.51
N VAL A 221 17.19 -19.57 -18.26
CA VAL A 221 17.23 -20.14 -19.62
C VAL A 221 18.09 -19.27 -20.55
N GLY A 222 18.00 -17.94 -20.43
CA GLY A 222 18.83 -17.00 -21.18
C GLY A 222 20.32 -17.18 -20.88
N ALA A 223 20.68 -17.23 -19.60
CA ALA A 223 22.05 -17.48 -19.17
C ALA A 223 22.56 -18.84 -19.65
N THR A 224 21.74 -19.89 -19.63
CA THR A 224 22.13 -21.21 -20.14
C THR A 224 22.39 -21.17 -21.65
N LEU A 225 21.47 -20.59 -22.43
CA LEU A 225 21.66 -20.43 -23.87
C LEU A 225 22.91 -19.59 -24.20
N GLN A 226 23.21 -18.60 -23.37
CA GLN A 226 24.41 -17.78 -23.49
C GLN A 226 25.69 -18.57 -23.18
N ASN A 227 25.71 -19.37 -22.10
CA ASN A 227 26.86 -20.19 -21.72
C ASN A 227 27.19 -21.27 -22.77
N PHE A 228 26.18 -21.81 -23.45
CA PHE A 228 26.38 -22.69 -24.61
C PHE A 228 26.51 -21.92 -25.95
N GLY A 229 26.50 -20.58 -25.91
CA GLY A 229 26.67 -19.60 -26.99
C GLY A 229 25.68 -19.66 -28.15
N TYR A 230 24.49 -20.22 -27.92
CA TYR A 230 23.37 -20.10 -28.86
C TYR A 230 22.90 -18.66 -29.04
N VAL A 231 23.14 -17.78 -28.07
CA VAL A 231 22.77 -16.36 -28.16
C VAL A 231 23.60 -15.63 -29.22
N ILE A 232 24.89 -15.95 -29.36
CA ILE A 232 25.76 -15.34 -30.39
C ILE A 232 25.28 -15.71 -31.81
N GLU A 233 24.61 -16.85 -31.98
CA GLU A 233 24.07 -17.23 -33.30
C GLU A 233 22.85 -16.40 -33.74
N ILE A 234 22.15 -15.79 -32.78
CA ILE A 234 20.90 -15.05 -33.00
C ILE A 234 21.16 -13.55 -33.10
N PHE A 235 22.12 -13.04 -32.33
CA PHE A 235 22.43 -11.61 -32.26
C PHE A 235 23.54 -11.21 -33.26
N PRO A 236 23.62 -9.92 -33.66
CA PRO A 236 24.64 -9.47 -34.61
C PRO A 236 26.05 -9.51 -34.02
N GLU A 237 27.07 -9.41 -34.88
CA GLU A 237 28.50 -9.58 -34.54
C GLU A 237 28.98 -8.70 -33.35
N TRP A 238 28.39 -7.51 -33.16
CA TRP A 238 28.74 -6.62 -32.03
C TRP A 238 28.45 -7.25 -30.65
N TYR A 239 27.55 -8.24 -30.59
CA TYR A 239 27.17 -8.91 -29.35
C TYR A 239 28.35 -9.64 -28.71
N ALA A 240 29.24 -10.24 -29.52
CA ALA A 240 30.43 -10.95 -29.03
C ALA A 240 31.30 -10.04 -28.14
N ARG A 241 31.41 -8.75 -28.48
CA ARG A 241 32.22 -7.75 -27.73
C ARG A 241 31.61 -7.37 -26.38
N ILE A 242 30.30 -7.50 -26.22
CA ILE A 242 29.61 -7.15 -24.96
C ILE A 242 29.17 -8.39 -24.17
N PHE A 243 29.53 -9.59 -24.63
CA PHE A 243 29.11 -10.86 -24.05
C PHE A 243 29.28 -10.88 -22.52
N GLY A 244 30.47 -10.53 -22.02
CA GLY A 244 30.76 -10.53 -20.59
C GLY A 244 29.97 -9.48 -19.80
N THR A 245 29.68 -8.33 -20.39
CA THR A 245 28.80 -7.32 -19.77
C THR A 245 27.37 -7.85 -19.64
N VAL A 246 26.85 -8.52 -20.69
CA VAL A 246 25.52 -9.14 -20.65
C VAL A 246 25.47 -10.26 -19.61
N ASP A 247 26.53 -11.06 -19.51
CA ASP A 247 26.61 -12.16 -18.53
C ASP A 247 26.53 -11.65 -17.08
N VAL A 248 27.27 -10.59 -16.75
CA VAL A 248 27.20 -9.94 -15.43
C VAL A 248 25.80 -9.39 -15.16
N LEU A 249 25.18 -8.73 -16.16
CA LEU A 249 23.83 -8.19 -16.03
C LEU A 249 22.78 -9.28 -15.79
N MET A 250 22.81 -10.36 -16.57
CA MET A 250 21.87 -11.49 -16.46
C MET A 250 22.02 -12.18 -15.09
N SER A 251 23.25 -12.40 -14.63
CA SER A 251 23.55 -12.97 -13.31
C SER A 251 23.05 -12.08 -12.17
N SER A 252 23.25 -10.75 -12.26
CA SER A 252 22.73 -9.80 -11.28
C SER A 252 21.20 -9.77 -11.25
N LEU A 253 20.55 -9.74 -12.42
CA LEU A 253 19.09 -9.75 -12.54
C LEU A 253 18.49 -11.05 -12.00
N PHE A 254 19.10 -12.20 -12.30
CA PHE A 254 18.75 -13.48 -11.71
C PHE A 254 18.86 -13.44 -10.18
N GLY A 255 19.97 -12.93 -9.65
CA GLY A 255 20.20 -12.74 -8.21
C GLY A 255 19.13 -11.87 -7.53
N ILE A 256 18.73 -10.76 -8.16
CA ILE A 256 17.67 -9.90 -7.66
C ILE A 256 16.31 -10.61 -7.70
N CYS A 257 16.03 -11.37 -8.76
CA CYS A 257 14.78 -12.10 -8.90
C CYS A 257 14.65 -13.24 -7.89
N ILE A 258 15.73 -13.99 -7.62
CA ILE A 258 15.72 -15.05 -6.60
C ILE A 258 15.54 -14.46 -5.18
N ILE A 259 16.12 -13.28 -4.92
CA ILE A 259 15.87 -12.54 -3.66
C ILE A 259 14.40 -12.11 -3.57
N GLY A 260 13.86 -11.49 -4.63
CA GLY A 260 12.46 -11.07 -4.70
C GLY A 260 11.47 -12.23 -4.52
N PHE A 261 11.75 -13.35 -5.17
CA PHE A 261 10.99 -14.59 -5.02
C PHE A 261 11.06 -15.13 -3.60
N THR A 262 12.25 -15.24 -3.01
CA THR A 262 12.43 -15.71 -1.63
C THR A 262 11.68 -14.81 -0.63
N ASN A 263 11.81 -13.48 -0.78
CA ASN A 263 11.16 -12.51 0.09
C ASN A 263 9.63 -12.59 0.05
N THR A 264 9.04 -12.75 -1.14
CA THR A 264 7.59 -12.82 -1.34
C THR A 264 7.02 -14.20 -1.02
N PHE A 265 7.71 -15.27 -1.43
CA PHE A 265 7.28 -16.65 -1.23
C PHE A 265 7.31 -17.04 0.25
N LEU A 266 8.43 -16.80 0.95
CA LEU A 266 8.61 -17.15 2.36
C LEU A 266 8.19 -16.03 3.33
N GLN A 267 7.71 -14.89 2.80
CA GLN A 267 7.30 -13.73 3.58
C GLN A 267 8.38 -13.26 4.57
N ILE A 268 9.64 -13.20 4.10
CA ILE A 268 10.83 -12.91 4.92
C ILE A 268 10.71 -11.58 5.67
N LYS A 269 10.05 -10.57 5.09
CA LYS A 269 9.79 -9.28 5.76
C LYS A 269 9.00 -9.44 7.07
N ALA A 270 8.03 -10.35 7.10
CA ALA A 270 7.22 -10.64 8.28
C ALA A 270 7.96 -11.59 9.24
N ASN A 271 8.60 -12.63 8.71
CA ASN A 271 9.13 -13.74 9.49
C ASN A 271 10.58 -13.55 9.97
N LEU A 272 11.42 -12.83 9.22
CA LEU A 272 12.88 -12.73 9.43
C LEU A 272 13.39 -11.31 9.07
N LYS A 273 12.96 -10.29 9.83
CA LYS A 273 13.22 -8.85 9.56
C LYS A 273 14.70 -8.47 9.31
N ILE A 274 15.64 -9.05 10.07
CA ILE A 274 17.08 -8.77 9.89
C ILE A 274 17.53 -9.29 8.52
N TRP A 275 17.18 -10.53 8.20
CA TRP A 275 17.54 -11.17 6.94
C TRP A 275 16.89 -10.50 5.73
N TYR A 276 15.67 -9.95 5.88
CA TYR A 276 15.06 -9.12 4.84
C TYR A 276 15.96 -7.92 4.49
N LYS A 277 16.54 -7.23 5.48
CA LYS A 277 17.47 -6.10 5.24
C LYS A 277 18.77 -6.57 4.60
N VAL A 278 19.32 -7.72 5.02
CA VAL A 278 20.52 -8.32 4.43
C VAL A 278 20.29 -8.63 2.94
N LEU A 279 19.18 -9.28 2.60
CA LEU A 279 18.82 -9.61 1.22
C LEU A 279 18.60 -8.35 0.36
N ILE A 280 18.00 -7.29 0.91
CA ILE A 280 17.91 -6.01 0.21
C ILE A 280 19.31 -5.42 -0.03
N GLY A 281 20.19 -5.43 0.99
CA GLY A 281 21.57 -4.97 0.85
C GLY A 281 22.32 -5.70 -0.26
N LEU A 282 22.18 -7.03 -0.35
CA LEU A 282 22.75 -7.81 -1.44
C LEU A 282 22.16 -7.44 -2.81
N SER A 283 20.86 -7.15 -2.89
CA SER A 283 20.23 -6.68 -4.13
C SER A 283 20.85 -5.37 -4.59
N PHE A 284 21.15 -4.44 -3.68
CA PHE A 284 21.86 -3.20 -4.01
C PHE A 284 23.30 -3.46 -4.49
N LEU A 285 24.03 -4.40 -3.87
CA LEU A 285 25.37 -4.77 -4.32
C LEU A 285 25.35 -5.39 -5.73
N LEU A 286 24.37 -6.23 -6.03
CA LEU A 286 24.17 -6.82 -7.37
C LEU A 286 23.84 -5.76 -8.43
N ILE A 287 23.14 -4.68 -8.06
CA ILE A 287 22.92 -3.53 -8.95
C ILE A 287 24.20 -2.72 -9.11
N LEU A 288 24.93 -2.48 -8.01
CA LEU A 288 26.13 -1.66 -8.04
C LEU A 288 27.22 -2.28 -8.92
N ILE A 289 27.35 -3.61 -8.93
CA ILE A 289 28.38 -4.29 -9.73
C ILE A 289 28.13 -4.23 -11.24
N THR A 290 26.92 -3.86 -11.69
CA THR A 290 26.66 -3.69 -13.12
C THR A 290 27.31 -2.41 -13.67
N ILE A 291 27.60 -1.42 -12.82
CA ILE A 291 28.22 -0.15 -13.22
C ILE A 291 29.63 -0.36 -13.81
N PRO A 292 30.58 -1.02 -13.12
CA PRO A 292 31.90 -1.27 -13.70
C PRO A 292 31.83 -2.17 -14.95
N ALA A 293 30.87 -3.09 -15.03
CA ALA A 293 30.67 -3.91 -16.24
C ALA A 293 30.26 -3.05 -17.47
N LEU A 294 29.41 -2.04 -17.27
CA LEU A 294 29.03 -1.07 -18.30
C LEU A 294 30.17 -0.10 -18.63
N GLY A 295 31.03 0.19 -17.65
CA GLY A 295 32.24 1.01 -17.82
C GLY A 295 33.43 0.28 -18.46
N GLY A 296 33.25 -0.94 -18.96
CA GLY A 296 34.30 -1.73 -19.63
C GLY A 296 35.21 -2.53 -18.69
N GLN A 297 35.01 -2.48 -17.37
CA GLN A 297 35.77 -3.27 -16.38
C GLN A 297 35.14 -4.65 -16.15
N VAL A 298 34.90 -5.39 -17.25
CA VAL A 298 34.09 -6.61 -17.27
C VAL A 298 34.65 -7.72 -16.39
N PHE A 299 35.96 -7.99 -16.45
CA PHE A 299 36.58 -9.06 -15.66
C PHE A 299 36.51 -8.82 -14.15
N VAL A 300 36.77 -7.58 -13.71
CA VAL A 300 36.64 -7.23 -12.29
C VAL A 300 35.18 -7.38 -11.86
N ALA A 301 34.25 -6.90 -12.67
CA ALA A 301 32.82 -7.02 -12.39
C ALA A 301 32.36 -8.48 -12.34
N TYR A 302 32.83 -9.34 -13.24
CA TYR A 302 32.52 -10.76 -13.28
C TYR A 302 33.00 -11.51 -12.04
N ASN A 303 34.27 -11.31 -11.64
CA ASN A 303 34.83 -11.94 -10.45
C ASN A 303 34.12 -11.50 -9.16
N ILE A 304 33.87 -10.20 -9.01
CA ILE A 304 33.13 -9.68 -7.85
C ILE A 304 31.67 -10.17 -7.87
N SER A 305 31.00 -10.17 -9.02
CA SER A 305 29.64 -10.70 -9.16
C SER A 305 29.57 -12.17 -8.76
N SER A 306 30.55 -12.97 -9.17
CA SER A 306 30.67 -14.39 -8.79
C SER A 306 30.83 -14.58 -7.28
N LEU A 307 31.66 -13.75 -6.62
CA LEU A 307 31.81 -13.76 -5.15
C LEU A 307 30.52 -13.36 -4.43
N ILE A 308 29.84 -12.31 -4.91
CA ILE A 308 28.54 -11.87 -4.37
C ILE A 308 27.49 -12.98 -4.57
N GLY A 309 27.49 -13.66 -5.71
CA GLY A 309 26.61 -14.79 -6.02
C GLY A 309 26.81 -15.95 -5.06
N LEU A 310 28.07 -16.34 -4.79
CA LEU A 310 28.39 -17.39 -3.81
C LEU A 310 27.93 -17.00 -2.40
N LEU A 311 28.18 -15.75 -1.99
CA LEU A 311 27.69 -15.23 -0.72
C LEU A 311 26.15 -15.24 -0.64
N LEU A 312 25.47 -14.87 -1.73
CA LEU A 312 24.02 -14.91 -1.84
C LEU A 312 23.49 -16.33 -1.66
N PHE A 313 24.09 -17.34 -2.29
CA PHE A 313 23.67 -18.74 -2.13
C PHE A 313 23.80 -19.20 -0.67
N ILE A 314 24.91 -18.88 0.00
CA ILE A 314 25.11 -19.20 1.42
C ILE A 314 24.03 -18.53 2.29
N ILE A 315 23.77 -17.24 2.05
CA ILE A 315 22.77 -16.48 2.80
C ILE A 315 21.36 -17.05 2.53
N LEU A 316 21.03 -17.40 1.29
CA LEU A 316 19.73 -18.02 0.96
C LEU A 316 19.56 -19.35 1.68
N ILE A 317 20.58 -20.22 1.72
CA ILE A 317 20.51 -21.48 2.50
C ILE A 317 20.18 -21.20 3.97
N ILE A 318 20.86 -20.21 4.57
CA ILE A 318 20.61 -19.83 5.97
C ILE A 318 19.17 -19.32 6.14
N VAL A 319 18.72 -18.39 5.29
CA VAL A 319 17.38 -17.78 5.37
C VAL A 319 16.28 -18.82 5.17
N ILE A 320 16.42 -19.70 4.20
CA ILE A 320 15.45 -20.77 3.92
C ILE A 320 15.43 -21.75 5.10
N SER A 321 16.59 -22.17 5.61
CA SER A 321 16.68 -23.07 6.78
C SER A 321 16.07 -22.47 8.04
N LEU A 322 16.28 -21.18 8.29
CA LEU A 322 15.62 -20.46 9.38
C LEU A 322 14.11 -20.37 9.18
N SER A 323 13.64 -20.23 7.94
CA SER A 323 12.20 -20.23 7.62
C SER A 323 11.55 -21.59 7.90
N VAL A 324 12.25 -22.69 7.59
CA VAL A 324 11.83 -24.04 7.97
C VAL A 324 11.74 -24.19 9.49
N ARG A 325 12.77 -23.75 10.22
CA ARG A 325 12.78 -23.79 11.70
C ARG A 325 11.66 -22.97 12.33
N LYS A 326 11.26 -21.86 11.70
CA LYS A 326 10.11 -21.04 12.13
C LYS A 326 8.75 -21.60 11.73
N GLY A 327 8.70 -22.73 11.02
CA GLY A 327 7.45 -23.33 10.56
C GLY A 327 6.74 -22.52 9.47
N VAL A 328 7.48 -21.74 8.66
CA VAL A 328 6.89 -21.01 7.54
C VAL A 328 6.32 -22.01 6.53
N PRO A 329 5.06 -21.86 6.09
CA PRO A 329 4.44 -22.84 5.20
C PRO A 329 5.19 -23.04 3.89
N SER A 330 5.23 -24.28 3.41
CA SER A 330 5.89 -24.71 2.17
C SER A 330 7.41 -24.42 2.08
N SER A 331 8.04 -23.97 3.17
CA SER A 331 9.48 -23.70 3.23
C SER A 331 10.35 -24.96 3.09
N GLY A 332 9.86 -26.12 3.52
CA GLY A 332 10.58 -27.40 3.38
C GLY A 332 10.76 -27.82 1.92
N ILE A 333 9.69 -27.72 1.11
CA ILE A 333 9.76 -28.02 -0.33
C ILE A 333 10.68 -27.00 -1.03
N PHE A 334 10.60 -25.73 -0.62
CA PHE A 334 11.49 -24.68 -1.12
C PHE A 334 12.97 -24.99 -0.82
N LEU A 335 13.28 -25.50 0.38
CA LEU A 335 14.63 -25.90 0.74
C LEU A 335 15.14 -27.07 -0.11
N ILE A 336 14.31 -28.09 -0.34
CA ILE A 336 14.68 -29.24 -1.19
C ILE A 336 14.94 -28.78 -2.63
N ALA A 337 14.07 -27.91 -3.15
CA ALA A 337 14.25 -27.31 -4.47
C ALA A 337 15.60 -26.59 -4.57
N PHE A 338 15.90 -25.72 -3.60
CA PHE A 338 17.15 -24.96 -3.61
C PHE A 338 18.39 -25.85 -3.45
N LEU A 339 18.34 -26.85 -2.58
CA LEU A 339 19.43 -27.81 -2.40
C LEU A 339 19.71 -28.61 -3.67
N SER A 340 18.70 -28.95 -4.46
CA SER A 340 18.92 -29.67 -5.72
C SER A 340 19.74 -28.87 -6.73
N PHE A 341 19.52 -27.56 -6.80
CA PHE A 341 20.36 -26.65 -7.58
C PHE A 341 21.78 -26.58 -7.03
N ILE A 342 21.95 -26.45 -5.70
CA ILE A 342 23.26 -26.41 -5.06
C ILE A 342 24.07 -27.69 -5.28
N VAL A 343 23.43 -28.86 -5.22
CA VAL A 343 24.09 -30.14 -5.53
C VAL A 343 24.54 -30.17 -7.00
N GLY A 344 23.68 -29.75 -7.92
CA GLY A 344 24.03 -29.64 -9.35
C GLY A 344 25.21 -28.69 -9.59
N LEU A 345 25.18 -27.50 -8.96
CA LEU A 345 26.25 -26.51 -9.02
C LEU A 345 27.56 -27.06 -8.43
N PHE A 346 27.50 -27.74 -7.29
CA PHE A 346 28.67 -28.34 -6.66
C PHE A 346 29.33 -29.42 -7.54
N LEU A 347 28.53 -30.29 -8.16
CA LEU A 347 29.02 -31.31 -9.08
C LEU A 347 29.67 -30.69 -10.32
N TYR A 348 29.05 -29.64 -10.87
CA TYR A 348 29.60 -28.89 -12.01
C TYR A 348 30.93 -28.23 -11.64
N LEU A 349 31.00 -27.50 -10.52
CA LEU A 349 32.23 -26.84 -10.07
C LEU A 349 33.33 -27.86 -9.73
N SER A 350 32.98 -29.00 -9.15
CA SER A 350 33.95 -30.07 -8.86
C SER A 350 34.55 -30.67 -10.14
N LYS A 351 33.76 -30.72 -11.22
CA LYS A 351 34.23 -31.09 -12.56
C LYS A 351 35.16 -30.02 -13.14
N GLU A 352 34.81 -28.74 -13.05
CA GLU A 352 35.67 -27.64 -13.54
C GLU A 352 37.00 -27.54 -12.78
N LEU A 353 37.01 -27.86 -11.48
CA LEU A 353 38.22 -27.94 -10.67
C LEU A 353 39.05 -29.22 -10.90
N GLY A 354 38.60 -30.12 -11.78
CA GLY A 354 39.27 -31.40 -12.08
C GLY A 354 39.13 -32.46 -10.98
N ALA A 355 38.34 -32.22 -9.93
CA ALA A 355 38.08 -33.18 -8.86
C ALA A 355 37.13 -34.31 -9.29
N LEU A 356 36.29 -34.07 -10.31
CA LEU A 356 35.42 -35.07 -10.93
C LEU A 356 35.74 -35.22 -12.43
N PRO A 357 35.59 -36.43 -13.00
CA PRO A 357 35.81 -36.65 -14.42
C PRO A 357 34.78 -35.90 -15.28
N THR A 358 35.21 -35.43 -16.45
CA THR A 358 34.30 -34.79 -17.42
C THR A 358 33.47 -35.85 -18.13
N THR A 359 32.24 -36.03 -17.65
CA THR A 359 31.20 -36.89 -18.24
C THR A 359 30.01 -36.04 -18.68
N THR A 360 29.12 -36.58 -19.52
CA THR A 360 27.86 -35.91 -19.88
C THR A 360 27.06 -35.51 -18.63
N PHE A 361 26.98 -36.39 -17.63
CA PHE A 361 26.26 -36.10 -16.39
C PHE A 361 26.85 -34.91 -15.62
N THR A 362 28.17 -34.89 -15.41
CA THR A 362 28.83 -33.80 -14.68
C THR A 362 28.81 -32.47 -15.45
N THR A 363 28.82 -32.53 -16.79
CA THR A 363 28.71 -31.34 -17.65
C THR A 363 27.32 -30.70 -17.55
N PHE A 364 26.26 -31.49 -17.45
CA PHE A 364 24.88 -31.00 -17.33
C PHE A 364 24.33 -31.00 -15.89
N ALA A 365 25.17 -31.27 -14.88
CA ALA A 365 24.72 -31.44 -13.49
C ALA A 365 24.02 -30.19 -12.95
N MET A 366 24.52 -29.00 -13.27
CA MET A 366 23.90 -27.72 -12.88
C MET A 366 22.52 -27.56 -13.51
N GLN A 367 22.38 -27.86 -14.81
CA GLN A 367 21.10 -27.77 -15.54
C GLN A 367 20.08 -28.79 -15.03
N ILE A 368 20.52 -30.01 -14.69
CA ILE A 368 19.66 -31.02 -14.07
C ILE A 368 19.18 -30.55 -12.69
N GLY A 369 20.08 -30.04 -11.85
CA GLY A 369 19.73 -29.48 -10.53
C GLY A 369 18.77 -28.29 -10.63
N SER A 370 18.99 -27.41 -11.60
CA SER A 370 18.13 -26.28 -11.93
C SER A 370 16.74 -26.71 -12.40
N ALA A 371 16.65 -27.67 -13.33
CA ALA A 371 15.37 -28.19 -13.81
C ALA A 371 14.56 -28.81 -12.66
N LEU A 372 15.23 -29.55 -11.76
CA LEU A 372 14.59 -30.09 -10.56
C LEU A 372 14.12 -28.97 -9.63
N MET A 373 14.95 -27.96 -9.37
CA MET A 373 14.62 -26.79 -8.56
C MET A 373 13.36 -26.10 -9.10
N VAL A 374 13.30 -25.85 -10.40
CA VAL A 374 12.17 -25.21 -11.06
C VAL A 374 10.91 -26.05 -10.93
N VAL A 375 10.95 -27.35 -11.19
CA VAL A 375 9.79 -28.25 -10.98
C VAL A 375 9.32 -28.23 -9.52
N LEU A 376 10.25 -28.31 -8.57
CA LEU A 376 9.93 -28.29 -7.15
C LEU A 376 9.40 -26.93 -6.67
N PHE A 377 9.88 -25.81 -7.24
CA PHE A 377 9.31 -24.49 -6.98
C PHE A 377 7.85 -24.39 -7.46
N ALA A 378 7.53 -24.90 -8.64
CA ALA A 378 6.14 -24.93 -9.11
C ALA A 378 5.24 -25.79 -8.20
N ILE A 379 5.73 -26.93 -7.71
CA ILE A 379 5.02 -27.77 -6.74
C ILE A 379 4.85 -27.03 -5.41
N ALA A 380 5.89 -26.35 -4.92
CA ALA A 380 5.82 -25.55 -3.69
C ALA A 380 4.80 -24.42 -3.80
N LEU A 381 4.71 -23.77 -4.97
CA LEU A 381 3.76 -22.72 -5.30
C LEU A 381 2.33 -23.25 -5.35
N ALA A 382 2.11 -24.39 -6.03
CA ALA A 382 0.81 -25.06 -6.07
C ALA A 382 0.36 -25.49 -4.66
N ASN A 383 1.25 -26.05 -3.85
CA ASN A 383 0.95 -26.41 -2.47
C ASN A 383 0.61 -25.17 -1.62
N LYS A 384 1.34 -24.06 -1.80
CA LYS A 384 1.03 -22.80 -1.13
C LYS A 384 -0.35 -22.27 -1.50
N VAL A 385 -0.72 -22.30 -2.79
CA VAL A 385 -2.06 -21.90 -3.25
C VAL A 385 -3.14 -22.81 -2.66
N ASN A 386 -2.92 -24.12 -2.65
CA ASN A 386 -3.85 -25.09 -2.04
C ASN A 386 -3.98 -24.88 -0.53
N LEU A 387 -2.88 -24.54 0.16
CA LEU A 387 -2.92 -24.22 1.59
C LEU A 387 -3.71 -22.95 1.85
N LEU A 388 -3.43 -21.87 1.12
CA LEU A 388 -4.19 -20.61 1.23
C LEU A 388 -5.67 -20.83 0.93
N LYS A 389 -5.98 -21.67 -0.07
CA LYS A 389 -7.35 -22.08 -0.38
C LYS A 389 -8.00 -22.83 0.79
N ARG A 390 -7.32 -23.80 1.38
CA ARG A 390 -7.80 -24.54 2.57
C ARG A 390 -7.97 -23.64 3.80
N GLU A 391 -7.10 -22.66 3.99
CA GLU A 391 -7.24 -21.67 5.08
C GLU A 391 -8.47 -20.79 4.87
N ASN A 392 -8.70 -20.33 3.64
CA ASN A 392 -9.93 -19.61 3.29
C ASN A 392 -11.17 -20.49 3.45
N GLU A 393 -11.14 -21.74 3.02
CA GLU A 393 -12.24 -22.70 3.21
C GLU A 393 -12.51 -22.97 4.69
N LYS A 394 -11.47 -23.11 5.53
CA LYS A 394 -11.62 -23.24 6.99
C LYS A 394 -12.18 -21.98 7.63
N ALA A 395 -11.75 -20.80 7.18
CA ALA A 395 -12.29 -19.53 7.65
C ALA A 395 -13.79 -19.41 7.29
N GLN A 396 -14.16 -19.80 6.07
CA GLN A 396 -15.55 -19.89 5.64
C GLN A 396 -16.34 -20.93 6.46
N ALA A 397 -15.76 -22.10 6.73
CA ALA A 397 -16.39 -23.14 7.55
C ALA A 397 -16.64 -22.68 8.98
N LYS A 398 -15.70 -21.95 9.61
CA LYS A 398 -15.90 -21.34 10.93
C LYS A 398 -17.02 -20.30 10.93
N ILE A 399 -17.10 -19.50 9.86
CA ILE A 399 -18.22 -18.56 9.70
C ILE A 399 -19.54 -19.33 9.60
N ILE A 400 -19.60 -20.40 8.82
CA ILE A 400 -20.77 -21.27 8.71
C ILE A 400 -21.11 -21.94 10.06
N GLU A 401 -20.11 -22.40 10.80
CA GLU A 401 -20.27 -22.98 12.13
C GLU A 401 -20.85 -21.95 13.11
N HIS A 402 -20.31 -20.73 13.17
CA HIS A 402 -20.89 -19.65 13.98
C HIS A 402 -22.31 -19.27 13.53
N LEU A 403 -22.61 -19.32 12.24
CA LEU A 403 -23.97 -19.13 11.74
C LEU A 403 -24.90 -20.24 12.25
N LYS A 404 -24.43 -21.49 12.25
CA LYS A 404 -25.19 -22.63 12.75
C LYS A 404 -25.34 -22.59 14.27
N GLU A 405 -24.31 -22.21 15.02
CA GLU A 405 -24.39 -21.97 16.47
C GLU A 405 -25.40 -20.85 16.78
N ASN A 406 -25.41 -19.78 15.99
CA ASN A 406 -26.41 -18.72 16.12
C ASN A 406 -27.81 -19.22 15.80
N GLU A 407 -27.97 -20.07 14.79
CA GLU A 407 -29.26 -20.72 14.47
C GLU A 407 -29.69 -21.68 15.59
N GLU A 408 -28.78 -22.47 16.13
CA GLU A 408 -29.02 -23.35 17.28
C GLU A 408 -29.32 -22.55 18.55
N LEU A 409 -28.65 -21.42 18.77
CA LEU A 409 -28.95 -20.51 19.86
C LEU A 409 -30.32 -19.86 19.66
N GLN A 410 -30.66 -19.46 18.43
CA GLN A 410 -31.97 -18.93 18.11
C GLN A 410 -33.05 -20.00 18.34
N THR A 411 -32.82 -21.24 17.92
CA THR A 411 -33.77 -22.34 18.17
C THR A 411 -33.84 -22.71 19.64
N LYS A 412 -32.73 -22.64 20.40
CA LYS A 412 -32.70 -22.86 21.84
C LYS A 412 -33.42 -21.74 22.58
N VAL A 413 -33.16 -20.48 22.23
CA VAL A 413 -33.89 -19.32 22.75
C VAL A 413 -35.36 -19.42 22.38
N ASN A 414 -35.70 -19.88 21.17
CA ASN A 414 -37.08 -20.15 20.79
C ASN A 414 -37.68 -21.29 21.63
N ARG A 415 -36.95 -22.38 21.91
CA ARG A 415 -37.42 -23.47 22.77
C ARG A 415 -37.54 -23.07 24.24
N GLU A 416 -36.61 -22.26 24.75
CA GLU A 416 -36.69 -21.68 26.10
C GLU A 416 -37.82 -20.68 26.18
N LEU A 417 -38.01 -19.86 25.14
CA LEU A 417 -39.16 -18.99 25.00
C LEU A 417 -40.43 -19.80 24.92
N GLU A 418 -40.49 -20.92 24.18
CA GLU A 418 -41.63 -21.82 24.12
C GLU A 418 -41.90 -22.50 25.47
N ALA A 419 -40.86 -22.92 26.19
CA ALA A 419 -40.99 -23.51 27.53
C ALA A 419 -41.44 -22.47 28.55
N LYS A 420 -40.92 -21.24 28.46
CA LYS A 420 -41.30 -20.10 29.31
C LYS A 420 -42.66 -19.55 28.95
N VAL A 421 -43.03 -19.57 27.66
CA VAL A 421 -44.37 -19.34 27.15
C VAL A 421 -45.27 -20.43 27.70
N LYS A 422 -44.88 -21.70 27.70
CA LYS A 422 -45.67 -22.81 28.27
C LYS A 422 -45.82 -22.71 29.79
N GLU A 423 -44.78 -22.32 30.52
CA GLU A 423 -44.83 -21.99 31.95
C GLU A 423 -45.78 -20.81 32.19
N ARG A 424 -45.62 -19.72 31.43
CA ARG A 424 -46.56 -18.60 31.39
C ARG A 424 -47.95 -19.00 30.93
N THR A 425 -48.09 -20.07 30.14
CA THR A 425 -49.36 -20.60 29.64
C THR A 425 -50.05 -21.40 30.73
N LEU A 426 -49.31 -22.13 31.55
CA LEU A 426 -49.83 -22.81 32.75
C LEU A 426 -50.21 -21.79 33.84
N GLU A 427 -49.39 -20.76 34.02
CA GLU A 427 -49.69 -19.60 34.88
C GLU A 427 -50.89 -18.83 34.33
N LEU A 428 -50.93 -18.60 33.01
CA LEU A 428 -52.08 -18.07 32.27
C LEU A 428 -53.27 -18.99 32.40
N GLU A 429 -53.17 -20.31 32.43
CA GLU A 429 -54.30 -21.26 32.53
C GLU A 429 -55.00 -21.17 33.88
N ASP A 430 -54.25 -20.95 34.95
CA ASP A 430 -54.83 -20.54 36.24
C ASP A 430 -55.45 -19.14 36.12
N THR A 431 -54.79 -18.22 35.40
CA THR A 431 -55.41 -16.93 35.01
C THR A 431 -56.54 -17.08 33.98
N ASN A 432 -56.68 -18.22 33.28
CA ASN A 432 -57.60 -18.51 32.16
C ASN A 432 -58.82 -19.23 32.68
N LYS A 433 -58.77 -19.81 33.87
CA LYS A 433 -60.00 -20.02 34.64
C LYS A 433 -60.62 -18.69 35.07
N GLU A 434 -59.82 -17.67 35.32
CA GLU A 434 -60.32 -16.29 35.49
C GLU A 434 -60.71 -15.65 34.13
N LEU A 435 -59.95 -15.89 33.06
CA LEU A 435 -60.16 -15.36 31.70
C LEU A 435 -61.19 -16.16 30.88
N LEU A 436 -61.66 -17.35 31.28
CA LEU A 436 -62.77 -18.10 30.64
C LEU A 436 -64.10 -17.34 30.73
N VAL A 437 -64.18 -16.37 31.65
CA VAL A 437 -65.23 -15.36 31.71
C VAL A 437 -64.98 -14.22 30.70
N LEU A 438 -63.74 -13.99 30.28
CA LEU A 438 -63.29 -12.92 29.38
C LEU A 438 -62.98 -13.44 27.95
N ASN A 439 -63.07 -14.76 27.70
CA ASN A 439 -62.64 -15.45 26.47
C ASN A 439 -63.83 -16.06 25.68
N GLU A 440 -65.08 -15.78 26.06
CA GLU A 440 -66.19 -15.72 25.08
C GLU A 440 -65.93 -14.58 24.06
N GLU A 441 -65.17 -13.56 24.47
CA GLU A 441 -64.81 -12.36 23.71
C GLU A 441 -63.60 -12.56 22.77
N ILE A 442 -62.61 -13.36 23.19
CA ILE A 442 -61.35 -13.56 22.44
C ILE A 442 -61.44 -14.76 21.48
N SER A 443 -62.41 -15.67 21.64
CA SER A 443 -62.67 -16.76 20.67
C SER A 443 -62.99 -16.25 19.26
N GLN A 444 -63.45 -14.99 19.12
CA GLN A 444 -63.59 -14.31 17.83
C GLN A 444 -62.26 -13.86 17.22
N GLN A 445 -61.25 -13.55 18.04
CA GLN A 445 -59.95 -13.01 17.60
C GLN A 445 -59.00 -14.11 17.09
N ASN A 446 -59.24 -15.38 17.38
CA ASN A 446 -58.30 -16.46 17.05
C ASN A 446 -58.43 -17.01 15.62
N GLU A 447 -59.57 -16.86 14.92
CA GLU A 447 -59.62 -17.03 13.44
C GLU A 447 -58.80 -15.93 12.73
N GLU A 448 -58.63 -14.77 13.37
CA GLU A 448 -57.86 -13.62 12.89
C GLU A 448 -56.34 -13.87 12.85
N ILE A 449 -55.82 -14.74 13.72
CA ILE A 449 -54.37 -14.99 13.87
C ILE A 449 -53.78 -15.82 12.71
N MET A 450 -54.59 -16.64 12.03
CA MET A 450 -54.11 -17.34 10.83
C MET A 450 -53.95 -16.37 9.64
N MET A 451 -54.76 -15.30 9.58
CA MET A 451 -54.50 -14.14 8.71
C MET A 451 -53.26 -13.35 9.16
N GLN A 452 -52.91 -13.33 10.46
CA GLN A 452 -51.76 -12.57 10.96
C GLN A 452 -50.40 -13.02 10.38
N ARG A 453 -50.26 -14.27 9.91
CA ARG A 453 -48.98 -14.76 9.36
C ARG A 453 -48.73 -14.27 7.92
N ASP A 454 -49.75 -14.27 7.07
CA ASP A 454 -49.69 -13.61 5.74
C ASP A 454 -49.59 -12.09 5.90
N TYR A 455 -50.29 -11.54 6.90
CA TYR A 455 -50.16 -10.17 7.34
C TYR A 455 -48.75 -9.80 7.84
N ILE A 456 -47.96 -10.69 8.44
CA ILE A 456 -46.57 -10.37 8.85
C ILE A 456 -45.66 -10.16 7.63
N SER A 457 -45.83 -10.94 6.57
CA SER A 457 -45.10 -10.74 5.31
C SER A 457 -45.52 -9.44 4.61
N GLU A 458 -46.83 -9.17 4.58
CA GLU A 458 -47.37 -7.87 4.15
C GLU A 458 -46.88 -6.72 5.04
N LYS A 459 -46.71 -6.93 6.35
CA LYS A 459 -46.21 -5.95 7.31
C LYS A 459 -44.74 -5.66 7.15
N ASN A 460 -43.88 -6.61 6.78
CA ASN A 460 -42.48 -6.31 6.49
C ASN A 460 -42.34 -5.46 5.22
N GLN A 461 -43.12 -5.74 4.17
CA GLN A 461 -43.19 -4.88 3.00
C GLN A 461 -43.81 -3.51 3.32
N SER A 462 -44.82 -3.47 4.19
CA SER A 462 -45.40 -2.23 4.72
C SER A 462 -44.44 -1.48 5.63
N LEU A 463 -43.54 -2.18 6.33
CA LEU A 463 -42.55 -1.60 7.23
C LEU A 463 -41.44 -0.94 6.41
N GLU A 464 -40.98 -1.56 5.33
CA GLU A 464 -40.04 -0.95 4.39
C GLU A 464 -40.67 0.28 3.69
N LYS A 465 -41.94 0.18 3.28
CA LYS A 465 -42.71 1.36 2.81
C LYS A 465 -42.85 2.42 3.91
N ALA A 466 -43.12 2.02 5.16
CA ALA A 466 -43.24 2.94 6.29
C ALA A 466 -41.91 3.62 6.61
N PHE A 467 -40.78 2.92 6.52
CA PHE A 467 -39.44 3.51 6.68
C PHE A 467 -39.17 4.55 5.59
N HIS A 468 -39.48 4.24 4.33
CA HIS A 468 -39.33 5.21 3.24
C HIS A 468 -40.28 6.41 3.39
N VAL A 469 -41.52 6.17 3.86
CA VAL A 469 -42.46 7.25 4.20
C VAL A 469 -41.94 8.09 5.37
N ILE A 470 -41.38 7.48 6.42
CA ILE A 470 -40.82 8.18 7.59
C ILE A 470 -39.61 9.01 7.16
N GLU A 471 -38.74 8.47 6.32
CA GLU A 471 -37.58 9.20 5.80
C GLU A 471 -38.01 10.42 4.98
N LYS A 472 -38.97 10.23 4.07
CA LYS A 472 -39.58 11.33 3.31
C LYS A 472 -40.27 12.33 4.22
N LYS A 473 -41.04 11.88 5.21
CA LYS A 473 -41.70 12.74 6.21
C LYS A 473 -40.70 13.53 7.04
N ASN A 474 -39.56 12.94 7.42
CA ASN A 474 -38.50 13.64 8.14
C ASN A 474 -37.83 14.71 7.27
N GLN A 475 -37.61 14.44 5.98
CA GLN A 475 -37.13 15.45 5.03
C GLN A 475 -38.15 16.58 4.85
N ASP A 476 -39.43 16.25 4.71
CA ASP A 476 -40.52 17.22 4.60
C ASP A 476 -40.63 18.08 5.87
N ILE A 477 -40.64 17.47 7.06
CA ILE A 477 -40.69 18.17 8.36
C ILE A 477 -39.48 19.08 8.50
N THR A 478 -38.27 18.60 8.20
CA THR A 478 -37.05 19.41 8.30
C THR A 478 -37.13 20.61 7.35
N SER A 479 -37.67 20.42 6.15
CA SER A 479 -37.90 21.50 5.18
C SER A 479 -38.93 22.52 5.70
N SER A 480 -40.02 22.06 6.31
CA SER A 480 -41.04 22.91 6.93
C SER A 480 -40.50 23.71 8.13
N ILE A 481 -39.65 23.11 8.97
CA ILE A 481 -39.05 23.81 10.12
C ILE A 481 -38.03 24.85 9.63
N ASN A 482 -37.26 24.55 8.58
CA ASN A 482 -36.37 25.53 7.96
C ASN A 482 -37.15 26.71 7.33
N TYR A 483 -38.34 26.44 6.79
CA TYR A 483 -39.24 27.50 6.35
C TYR A 483 -39.74 28.35 7.53
N ALA A 484 -40.13 27.73 8.65
CA ALA A 484 -40.51 28.44 9.87
C ALA A 484 -39.39 29.35 10.40
N LYS A 485 -38.12 28.91 10.33
CA LYS A 485 -36.96 29.74 10.67
C LYS A 485 -36.87 31.01 9.82
N ARG A 486 -37.15 30.91 8.53
CA ARG A 486 -37.15 32.09 7.64
C ARG A 486 -38.23 33.09 8.05
N ILE A 487 -39.42 32.60 8.42
CA ILE A 487 -40.51 33.45 8.94
C ILE A 487 -40.08 34.11 10.25
N GLN A 488 -39.63 33.34 11.23
CA GLN A 488 -39.21 33.86 12.53
C GLN A 488 -38.11 34.90 12.39
N SER A 489 -37.08 34.63 11.58
CA SER A 489 -35.97 35.57 11.35
C SER A 489 -36.40 36.88 10.70
N ALA A 490 -37.46 36.86 9.87
CA ALA A 490 -38.00 38.05 9.22
C ALA A 490 -38.85 38.92 10.15
N MET A 491 -39.41 38.35 11.22
CA MET A 491 -40.19 39.06 12.23
C MET A 491 -39.30 39.72 13.30
N LEU A 492 -38.10 39.19 13.53
CA LEU A 492 -37.17 39.78 14.49
C LEU A 492 -36.71 41.19 14.06
N PRO A 493 -36.62 42.16 14.97
CA PRO A 493 -36.15 43.50 14.65
C PRO A 493 -34.74 43.49 14.03
N PRO A 494 -34.48 44.31 12.99
CA PRO A 494 -33.15 44.43 12.42
C PRO A 494 -32.14 44.93 13.45
N VAL A 495 -31.02 44.22 13.60
CA VAL A 495 -29.91 44.58 14.52
C VAL A 495 -29.35 45.98 14.21
N SER A 496 -29.42 46.42 12.96
CA SER A 496 -29.03 47.77 12.54
C SER A 496 -29.83 48.88 13.22
N HIS A 497 -31.13 48.69 13.46
CA HIS A 497 -31.97 49.68 14.14
C HIS A 497 -31.59 49.83 15.62
N MET A 498 -31.31 48.72 16.30
CA MET A 498 -30.82 48.74 17.68
C MET A 498 -29.45 49.42 17.76
N LYS A 499 -28.50 49.05 16.88
CA LYS A 499 -27.18 49.70 16.82
C LYS A 499 -27.27 51.21 16.58
N ALA A 500 -28.26 51.69 15.84
CA ALA A 500 -28.45 53.13 15.60
C ALA A 500 -29.05 53.86 16.83
N ALA A 501 -29.84 53.17 17.65
CA ALA A 501 -30.56 53.77 18.76
C ALA A 501 -29.71 53.95 20.04
N PHE A 502 -28.71 53.09 20.23
CA PHE A 502 -27.80 53.06 21.38
C PHE A 502 -26.42 53.63 21.04
N GLU A 503 -25.68 54.10 22.06
CA GLU A 503 -24.30 54.56 21.88
C GLU A 503 -23.39 53.40 21.52
N ASP A 504 -23.56 52.29 22.24
CA ASP A 504 -22.87 51.04 22.00
C ASP A 504 -23.83 49.87 22.31
N PHE A 505 -23.74 48.78 21.55
CA PHE A 505 -24.72 47.70 21.59
C PHE A 505 -24.14 46.36 21.13
N PHE A 506 -24.49 45.29 21.84
CA PHE A 506 -24.36 43.93 21.32
C PHE A 506 -25.62 43.10 21.52
N LEU A 507 -25.76 42.11 20.63
CA LEU A 507 -26.72 41.04 20.70
C LEU A 507 -25.98 39.71 20.54
N PHE A 508 -26.08 38.84 21.54
CA PHE A 508 -25.70 37.44 21.48
C PHE A 508 -26.97 36.60 21.50
N PHE A 509 -27.33 36.03 20.36
CA PHE A 509 -28.55 35.25 20.17
C PHE A 509 -28.21 33.93 19.49
N LYS A 510 -28.51 32.82 20.16
CA LYS A 510 -28.12 31.47 19.75
C LYS A 510 -29.26 30.48 20.05
N PRO A 511 -30.11 30.17 19.05
CA PRO A 511 -31.14 29.14 19.18
C PRO A 511 -30.54 27.75 19.47
N ARG A 512 -31.28 26.94 20.22
CA ARG A 512 -30.96 25.54 20.52
C ARG A 512 -31.21 24.62 19.34
N ASP A 513 -32.39 24.78 18.72
CA ASP A 513 -32.83 24.04 17.55
C ASP A 513 -32.79 24.94 16.29
N ILE A 514 -33.47 24.54 15.21
CA ILE A 514 -33.56 25.35 13.97
C ILE A 514 -34.28 26.69 14.21
N VAL A 515 -35.23 26.72 15.16
CA VAL A 515 -36.03 27.89 15.58
C VAL A 515 -36.01 28.01 17.10
N SER A 516 -36.25 29.22 17.61
CA SER A 516 -36.04 29.60 19.02
C SER A 516 -37.36 29.92 19.74
N GLY A 517 -37.50 29.59 21.01
CA GLY A 517 -38.49 30.17 21.91
C GLY A 517 -38.09 31.58 22.37
N ASP A 518 -36.79 31.80 22.56
CA ASP A 518 -36.26 33.13 22.87
C ASP A 518 -36.37 34.08 21.68
N PHE A 519 -36.74 35.32 21.96
CA PHE A 519 -36.71 36.41 20.99
C PHE A 519 -36.42 37.75 21.66
N TYR A 520 -35.92 38.70 20.87
CA TYR A 520 -35.72 40.08 21.30
C TYR A 520 -36.70 41.00 20.59
N TRP A 521 -37.16 42.03 21.30
CA TRP A 521 -38.10 43.01 20.77
C TRP A 521 -37.54 44.41 20.89
N PHE A 522 -37.80 45.25 19.89
CA PHE A 522 -37.27 46.61 19.83
C PHE A 522 -38.20 47.54 19.05
N SER A 523 -38.47 48.71 19.58
CA SER A 523 -39.16 49.78 18.86
C SER A 523 -38.77 51.17 19.36
N THR A 524 -38.92 52.17 18.51
CA THR A 524 -38.69 53.58 18.80
C THR A 524 -40.01 54.34 18.64
N MET A 525 -40.44 55.06 19.68
CA MET A 525 -41.64 55.89 19.69
C MET A 525 -41.28 57.30 20.10
N ASP A 526 -41.30 58.25 19.16
CA ASP A 526 -40.93 59.66 19.38
C ASP A 526 -39.60 59.81 20.15
N THR A 527 -39.67 60.08 21.45
CA THR A 527 -38.53 60.31 22.37
C THR A 527 -38.13 59.07 23.19
N LYS A 528 -38.92 57.99 23.09
CA LYS A 528 -38.77 56.76 23.85
C LYS A 528 -38.24 55.61 23.01
N VAL A 529 -37.38 54.79 23.61
CA VAL A 529 -36.86 53.54 23.04
C VAL A 529 -37.29 52.39 23.92
N VAL A 530 -37.86 51.34 23.33
CA VAL A 530 -38.27 50.14 24.05
C VAL A 530 -37.43 48.97 23.59
N ILE A 531 -36.89 48.21 24.55
CA ILE A 531 -36.11 47.00 24.28
C ILE A 531 -36.50 45.91 25.26
N ALA A 532 -36.61 44.67 24.78
CA ALA A 532 -36.91 43.52 25.61
C ALA A 532 -36.15 42.27 25.18
N ALA A 533 -35.82 41.43 26.16
CA ALA A 533 -35.39 40.04 25.99
C ALA A 533 -36.47 39.13 26.56
N ILE A 534 -36.97 38.22 25.73
CA ILE A 534 -38.12 37.36 26.03
C ILE A 534 -37.70 35.91 25.86
N ASP A 535 -38.09 35.08 26.83
CA ASP A 535 -37.92 33.63 26.89
C ASP A 535 -39.31 33.01 26.93
N CYS A 536 -39.64 32.21 25.92
CA CYS A 536 -40.95 31.55 25.84
C CYS A 536 -40.89 30.14 26.39
N THR A 537 -42.00 29.66 26.95
CA THR A 537 -42.09 28.27 27.42
C THR A 537 -41.85 27.29 26.27
N GLY A 538 -40.79 26.50 26.41
CA GLY A 538 -40.37 25.50 25.43
C GLY A 538 -39.49 26.08 24.32
N HIS A 539 -38.67 25.22 23.73
CA HIS A 539 -37.76 25.54 22.62
C HIS A 539 -38.26 24.90 21.31
N GLY A 540 -37.59 25.17 20.19
CA GLY A 540 -37.95 24.57 18.90
C GLY A 540 -39.31 25.07 18.39
N VAL A 541 -40.06 24.22 17.66
CA VAL A 541 -41.26 24.67 16.94
C VAL A 541 -42.34 25.26 17.86
N PRO A 542 -42.72 24.65 19.00
CA PRO A 542 -43.72 25.24 19.90
C PRO A 542 -43.28 26.59 20.47
N GLY A 543 -42.02 26.72 20.90
CA GLY A 543 -41.45 27.98 21.38
C GLY A 543 -41.46 29.07 20.30
N ALA A 544 -41.15 28.72 19.05
CA ALA A 544 -41.16 29.67 17.95
C ALA A 544 -42.57 30.22 17.67
N PHE A 545 -43.63 29.40 17.76
CA PHE A 545 -45.00 29.91 17.68
C PHE A 545 -45.33 30.87 18.82
N MET A 546 -44.89 30.57 20.04
CA MET A 546 -45.05 31.46 21.19
C MET A 546 -44.34 32.80 20.99
N SER A 547 -43.14 32.80 20.40
CA SER A 547 -42.41 34.03 20.07
C SER A 547 -43.16 34.93 19.07
N LEU A 548 -43.81 34.33 18.07
CA LEU A 548 -44.56 35.07 17.04
C LEU A 548 -45.85 35.69 17.61
N VAL A 549 -46.54 34.96 18.48
CA VAL A 549 -47.72 35.48 19.18
C VAL A 549 -47.33 36.59 20.15
N GLY A 550 -46.24 36.41 20.89
CA GLY A 550 -45.68 37.42 21.79
C GLY A 550 -45.29 38.70 21.06
N ASP A 551 -44.55 38.60 19.95
CA ASP A 551 -44.18 39.72 19.09
C ASP A 551 -45.42 40.48 18.57
N GLY A 552 -46.43 39.75 18.08
CA GLY A 552 -47.68 40.35 17.60
C GLY A 552 -48.41 41.16 18.66
N PHE A 553 -48.51 40.64 19.89
CA PHE A 553 -49.12 41.38 21.00
C PHE A 553 -48.28 42.56 21.45
N LEU A 554 -46.95 42.44 21.51
CA LEU A 554 -46.07 43.57 21.82
C LEU A 554 -46.23 44.69 20.79
N ASN A 555 -46.25 44.35 19.50
CA ASN A 555 -46.54 45.32 18.43
C ASN A 555 -47.90 45.98 18.60
N GLN A 556 -48.94 45.22 18.96
CA GLN A 556 -50.27 45.78 19.22
C GLN A 556 -50.30 46.72 20.44
N ILE A 557 -49.70 46.30 21.56
CA ILE A 557 -49.72 47.03 22.83
C ILE A 557 -48.89 48.32 22.74
N ILE A 558 -47.70 48.23 22.16
CA ILE A 558 -46.72 49.30 22.17
C ILE A 558 -46.91 50.19 20.94
N ASN A 559 -46.79 49.64 19.73
CA ASN A 559 -46.76 50.44 18.51
C ASN A 559 -48.16 50.92 18.06
N ILE A 560 -49.22 50.13 18.30
CA ILE A 560 -50.58 50.50 17.87
C ILE A 560 -51.32 51.27 18.98
N ARG A 561 -51.31 50.77 20.23
CA ARG A 561 -52.01 51.43 21.34
C ARG A 561 -51.18 52.52 22.04
N GLY A 562 -49.88 52.63 21.77
CA GLY A 562 -49.01 53.65 22.35
C GLY A 562 -48.71 53.46 23.84
N ILE A 563 -48.86 52.26 24.38
CA ILE A 563 -48.61 52.01 25.80
C ILE A 563 -47.11 51.97 26.05
N THR A 564 -46.61 52.90 26.88
CA THR A 564 -45.16 53.06 27.15
C THR A 564 -44.77 52.80 28.60
N ASN A 565 -45.70 52.49 29.51
CA ASN A 565 -45.37 52.14 30.89
C ASN A 565 -45.02 50.64 30.98
N PRO A 566 -43.81 50.25 31.43
CA PRO A 566 -43.36 48.85 31.42
C PRO A 566 -44.31 47.88 32.15
N SER A 567 -44.74 48.18 33.37
CA SER A 567 -45.62 47.26 34.12
C SER A 567 -46.99 47.09 33.45
N LEU A 568 -47.51 48.15 32.81
CA LEU A 568 -48.75 48.08 32.07
C LEU A 568 -48.60 47.26 30.79
N ILE A 569 -47.46 47.37 30.08
CA ILE A 569 -47.15 46.52 28.92
C ILE A 569 -47.17 45.03 29.33
N LEU A 570 -46.47 44.67 30.42
CA LEU A 570 -46.45 43.29 30.92
C LEU A 570 -47.86 42.83 31.33
N SER A 571 -48.65 43.68 31.98
CA SER A 571 -50.02 43.34 32.41
C SER A 571 -50.97 43.12 31.22
N GLU A 572 -50.88 43.97 30.19
CA GLU A 572 -51.68 43.83 28.96
C GLU A 572 -51.23 42.61 28.14
N LEU A 573 -49.93 42.32 28.09
CA LEU A 573 -49.41 41.13 27.43
C LEU A 573 -49.86 39.86 28.16
N ASP A 574 -49.77 39.82 29.49
CA ASP A 574 -50.25 38.70 30.31
C ASP A 574 -51.74 38.45 30.06
N ARG A 575 -52.55 39.49 30.07
CA ARG A 575 -54.00 39.39 29.79
C ARG A 575 -54.28 38.91 28.36
N SER A 576 -53.61 39.50 27.36
CA SER A 576 -53.84 39.19 25.94
C SER A 576 -53.43 37.75 25.62
N LEU A 577 -52.28 37.33 26.15
CA LEU A 577 -51.76 35.99 25.94
C LEU A 577 -52.57 34.93 26.71
N GLN A 578 -52.96 35.18 27.97
CA GLN A 578 -53.84 34.28 28.71
C GLN A 578 -55.18 34.08 28.00
N LYS A 579 -55.75 35.17 27.49
CA LYS A 579 -56.99 35.12 26.70
C LYS A 579 -56.77 34.26 25.45
N GLN A 580 -55.74 34.55 24.66
CA GLN A 580 -55.48 33.83 23.41
C GLN A 580 -55.24 32.32 23.61
N LEU A 581 -54.56 31.93 24.69
CA LEU A 581 -54.20 30.54 24.94
C LEU A 581 -55.34 29.71 25.55
N ASN A 582 -56.14 30.32 26.44
CA ASN A 582 -57.12 29.61 27.28
C ASN A 582 -58.58 29.89 26.93
N GLU A 583 -58.89 30.84 26.05
CA GLU A 583 -60.28 31.13 25.65
C GLU A 583 -60.89 29.94 24.90
N GLY A 584 -62.00 29.40 25.41
CA GLY A 584 -62.77 28.32 24.78
C GLY A 584 -62.24 26.89 24.99
N LYS A 585 -61.31 26.65 25.91
CA LYS A 585 -60.74 25.30 26.18
C LYS A 585 -61.07 24.78 27.58
N GLU A 586 -61.33 23.47 27.69
CA GLU A 586 -61.37 22.75 28.97
C GLU A 586 -59.94 22.43 29.44
N GLY A 587 -59.40 23.31 30.29
CA GLY A 587 -58.06 23.18 30.86
C GLY A 587 -57.17 24.39 30.57
N LYS A 588 -56.34 24.78 31.55
CA LYS A 588 -55.41 25.91 31.43
C LYS A 588 -54.05 25.42 30.92
N THR A 589 -53.55 26.00 29.83
CA THR A 589 -52.20 25.73 29.36
C THR A 589 -51.20 26.45 30.26
N ALA A 590 -50.10 25.78 30.63
CA ALA A 590 -49.05 26.38 31.45
C ALA A 590 -48.06 27.25 30.65
N ASP A 591 -48.28 27.38 29.33
CA ASP A 591 -47.41 28.10 28.41
C ASP A 591 -47.45 29.60 28.64
N GLY A 592 -46.28 30.23 28.60
CA GLY A 592 -46.11 31.63 28.87
C GLY A 592 -44.76 32.12 28.41
N MET A 593 -44.36 33.29 28.91
CA MET A 593 -43.04 33.85 28.66
C MET A 593 -42.50 34.59 29.88
N ASP A 594 -41.19 34.51 30.03
CA ASP A 594 -40.40 35.33 30.94
C ASP A 594 -39.79 36.46 30.12
N MET A 595 -39.73 37.66 30.67
CA MET A 595 -39.35 38.85 29.91
C MET A 595 -38.70 39.88 30.80
N ALA A 596 -37.67 40.53 30.28
CA ALA A 596 -37.13 41.77 30.86
C ALA A 596 -37.34 42.89 29.83
N LEU A 597 -38.08 43.94 30.21
CA LEU A 597 -38.47 45.04 29.31
C LEU A 597 -38.04 46.39 29.89
N CYS A 598 -37.35 47.17 29.06
CA CYS A 598 -36.92 48.53 29.36
C CYS A 598 -37.57 49.53 28.41
N VAL A 599 -38.06 50.63 28.97
CA VAL A 599 -38.51 51.82 28.23
C VAL A 599 -37.62 52.99 28.63
N ILE A 600 -36.93 53.55 27.65
CA ILE A 600 -35.90 54.57 27.85
C ILE A 600 -36.46 55.89 27.33
N ASP A 601 -36.64 56.86 28.21
CA ASP A 601 -37.06 58.21 27.88
C ASP A 601 -35.81 59.10 27.80
N LYS A 602 -35.41 59.45 26.57
CA LYS A 602 -34.17 60.21 26.33
C LYS A 602 -34.30 61.68 26.74
N GLU A 603 -35.51 62.23 26.75
CA GLU A 603 -35.73 63.62 27.20
C GLU A 603 -35.66 63.74 28.72
N ARG A 604 -36.18 62.74 29.43
CA ARG A 604 -36.15 62.71 30.90
C ARG A 604 -34.87 62.15 31.49
N GLY A 605 -34.03 61.48 30.68
CA GLY A 605 -32.81 60.81 31.17
C GLY A 605 -33.12 59.63 32.09
N THR A 606 -34.25 58.95 31.87
CA THR A 606 -34.72 57.85 32.73
C THR A 606 -34.95 56.57 31.95
N LEU A 607 -34.50 55.46 32.51
CA LEU A 607 -34.84 54.11 32.08
C LEU A 607 -35.87 53.54 33.06
N GLU A 608 -37.03 53.16 32.55
CA GLU A 608 -38.05 52.43 33.29
C GLU A 608 -37.97 50.94 32.95
N PHE A 609 -37.93 50.09 33.96
CA PHE A 609 -37.83 48.64 33.82
C PHE A 609 -39.01 47.93 34.48
N SER A 610 -39.52 46.90 33.81
CA SER A 610 -40.35 45.88 34.46
C SER A 610 -40.00 44.50 33.89
N GLY A 611 -39.96 43.51 34.78
CA GLY A 611 -39.59 42.13 34.44
C GLY A 611 -40.62 41.12 34.91
N ALA A 612 -40.81 40.07 34.13
CA ALA A 612 -41.49 38.84 34.47
C ALA A 612 -40.43 37.74 34.56
N LYS A 613 -40.04 37.37 35.78
CA LYS A 613 -38.94 36.47 36.17
C LYS A 613 -37.52 36.78 35.68
N ASN A 614 -37.36 37.60 34.64
CA ASN A 614 -36.06 38.06 34.18
C ASN A 614 -35.72 39.41 34.82
N ASP A 615 -34.46 39.54 35.19
CA ASP A 615 -33.92 40.69 35.90
C ASP A 615 -33.26 41.68 34.94
N LEU A 616 -33.23 42.96 35.32
CA LEU A 616 -32.34 43.94 34.69
C LEU A 616 -31.03 43.98 35.46
N VAL A 617 -29.92 43.93 34.74
CA VAL A 617 -28.59 44.12 35.31
C VAL A 617 -27.97 45.39 34.73
N TYR A 618 -27.39 46.24 35.56
CA TYR A 618 -26.65 47.40 35.08
C TYR A 618 -25.37 47.64 35.88
N HIS A 619 -24.39 48.28 35.23
CA HIS A 619 -23.12 48.64 35.82
C HIS A 619 -22.91 50.15 35.69
N ASN A 620 -22.69 50.85 36.80
CA ASN A 620 -22.57 52.31 36.84
C ASN A 620 -21.13 52.85 36.73
N GLY A 621 -20.15 51.97 36.50
CA GLY A 621 -18.72 52.31 36.48
C GLY A 621 -17.97 51.77 37.70
N GLU A 622 -18.66 51.66 38.84
CA GLU A 622 -18.06 51.18 40.10
C GLU A 622 -18.61 49.81 40.53
N LYS A 623 -19.91 49.59 40.35
CA LYS A 623 -20.60 48.41 40.86
C LYS A 623 -21.70 47.91 39.92
N LEU A 624 -21.79 46.59 39.82
CA LEU A 624 -22.93 45.89 39.23
C LEU A 624 -24.14 45.89 40.17
N THR A 625 -25.30 46.29 39.66
CA THR A 625 -26.59 46.27 40.37
C THR A 625 -27.59 45.42 39.60
N VAL A 626 -28.38 44.63 40.33
CA VAL A 626 -29.44 43.78 39.78
C VAL A 626 -30.79 44.29 40.28
N ILE A 627 -31.68 44.63 39.35
CA ILE A 627 -33.08 44.96 39.66
C ILE A 627 -33.91 43.73 39.34
N ARG A 628 -34.53 43.18 40.39
CA ARG A 628 -35.31 41.95 40.28
C ARG A 628 -36.61 42.17 39.53
N GLY A 629 -36.90 41.29 38.59
CA GLY A 629 -38.22 41.16 38.00
C GLY A 629 -39.24 40.60 38.99
N SER A 630 -40.52 40.69 38.62
CA SER A 630 -41.59 40.01 39.34
C SER A 630 -41.39 38.49 39.33
N ARG A 631 -41.79 37.80 40.39
CA ARG A 631 -41.73 36.32 40.46
C ARG A 631 -42.70 35.62 39.49
N PHE A 632 -43.57 36.38 38.83
CA PHE A 632 -44.61 35.89 37.93
C PHE A 632 -44.13 35.91 36.48
N SER A 633 -44.41 34.83 35.74
CA SER A 633 -44.33 34.79 34.27
C SER A 633 -45.56 35.41 33.64
N ILE A 634 -45.43 35.88 32.40
CA ILE A 634 -46.54 36.23 31.51
C ILE A 634 -47.25 34.94 31.08
N ALA A 635 -48.56 34.86 31.22
CA ALA A 635 -49.46 33.74 30.92
C ALA A 635 -49.16 32.35 31.52
N GLY A 636 -48.03 32.18 32.23
CA GLY A 636 -47.65 30.89 32.84
C GLY A 636 -48.50 30.45 34.04
N LYS A 637 -48.12 29.33 34.66
CA LYS A 637 -48.84 28.53 35.68
C LYS A 637 -49.67 29.25 36.77
N ASN A 638 -49.33 30.48 37.14
CA ASN A 638 -50.01 31.25 38.20
C ASN A 638 -51.20 32.08 37.67
N GLN A 639 -52.07 31.50 36.83
CA GLN A 639 -53.15 32.24 36.14
C GLN A 639 -54.28 32.68 37.08
N ASP A 640 -54.51 31.99 38.20
CA ASP A 640 -55.55 32.34 39.18
C ASP A 640 -55.11 33.38 40.22
N GLN A 641 -53.83 33.75 40.23
CA GLN A 641 -53.31 34.76 41.14
C GLN A 641 -53.35 36.13 40.45
N LYS A 642 -53.75 37.17 41.19
CA LYS A 642 -53.58 38.55 40.74
C LYS A 642 -52.08 38.83 40.59
N LYS A 643 -51.60 38.90 39.36
CA LYS A 643 -50.21 39.23 39.04
C LYS A 643 -50.03 40.74 39.07
N GLU A 644 -49.02 41.19 39.79
CA GLU A 644 -48.61 42.59 39.81
C GLU A 644 -47.16 42.69 39.32
N PHE A 645 -46.97 43.51 38.30
CA PHE A 645 -45.67 43.86 37.74
C PHE A 645 -45.32 45.27 38.24
N SER A 646 -44.11 45.46 38.79
CA SER A 646 -43.64 46.76 39.26
C SER A 646 -42.80 47.45 38.19
N THR A 647 -42.95 48.77 38.08
CA THR A 647 -42.05 49.61 37.27
C THR A 647 -40.98 50.20 38.18
N HIS A 648 -39.72 49.95 37.83
CA HIS A 648 -38.55 50.53 38.47
C HIS A 648 -38.01 51.65 37.58
N SER A 649 -37.85 52.85 38.13
CA SER A 649 -37.30 54.00 37.39
C SER A 649 -35.85 54.24 37.83
N ILE A 650 -34.96 54.39 36.84
CA ILE A 650 -33.52 54.56 37.02
C ILE A 650 -33.10 55.79 36.23
N SER A 651 -32.49 56.78 36.88
CA SER A 651 -31.77 57.83 36.16
C SER A 651 -30.46 57.25 35.63
N PHE A 652 -30.21 57.39 34.33
CA PHE A 652 -29.00 56.85 33.71
C PHE A 652 -28.00 57.94 33.38
N GLU A 653 -26.72 57.57 33.43
CA GLU A 653 -25.61 58.39 32.94
C GLU A 653 -25.01 57.70 31.70
N PRO A 654 -24.38 58.44 30.76
CA PRO A 654 -23.80 57.85 29.53
C PRO A 654 -22.77 56.74 29.79
N SER A 655 -22.14 56.72 30.97
CA SER A 655 -21.18 55.70 31.39
C SER A 655 -21.81 54.35 31.76
N MET A 656 -23.14 54.29 31.94
CA MET A 656 -23.83 53.10 32.43
C MET A 656 -24.06 52.05 31.34
N CYS A 657 -23.82 50.78 31.69
CA CYS A 657 -24.09 49.63 30.83
C CYS A 657 -25.29 48.85 31.36
N PHE A 658 -26.20 48.45 30.48
CA PHE A 658 -27.40 47.68 30.82
C PHE A 658 -27.39 46.34 30.10
N TYR A 659 -27.89 45.30 30.77
CA TYR A 659 -27.92 43.92 30.28
C TYR A 659 -29.27 43.27 30.53
N LEU A 660 -29.78 42.61 29.49
CA LEU A 660 -30.96 41.75 29.53
C LEU A 660 -30.56 40.36 29.04
N TYR A 661 -31.00 39.30 29.73
CA TYR A 661 -30.69 37.93 29.32
C TYR A 661 -31.78 36.94 29.73
N THR A 662 -31.84 35.85 28.98
CA THR A 662 -32.70 34.69 29.24
C THR A 662 -31.95 33.62 30.03
N ASP A 663 -32.62 32.53 30.42
CA ASP A 663 -32.03 31.54 31.31
C ASP A 663 -31.01 30.60 30.64
N GLY A 664 -31.05 30.44 29.32
CA GLY A 664 -30.23 29.43 28.64
C GLY A 664 -28.72 29.60 28.83
N PHE A 665 -28.21 30.83 28.99
CA PHE A 665 -26.78 31.03 29.28
C PHE A 665 -26.41 30.45 30.66
N LYS A 666 -27.18 30.81 31.70
CA LYS A 666 -26.91 30.38 33.08
C LYS A 666 -27.25 28.91 33.32
N ASP A 667 -28.15 28.35 32.53
CA ASP A 667 -28.62 26.96 32.65
C ASP A 667 -27.80 25.96 31.83
N GLN A 668 -26.91 26.44 30.96
CA GLN A 668 -25.99 25.59 30.19
C GLN A 668 -25.12 24.73 31.11
N PHE A 669 -25.17 23.42 30.91
CA PHE A 669 -24.28 22.46 31.56
C PHE A 669 -22.93 22.41 30.84
N GLY A 670 -21.85 22.34 31.62
CA GLY A 670 -20.50 22.40 31.08
C GLY A 670 -19.39 22.41 32.13
N GLY A 671 -18.18 22.77 31.68
CA GLY A 671 -16.97 22.82 32.48
C GLY A 671 -16.44 21.44 32.91
N PRO A 672 -15.33 21.40 33.66
CA PRO A 672 -14.64 20.14 34.03
C PRO A 672 -15.50 19.15 34.83
N ASN A 673 -16.54 19.64 35.50
CA ASN A 673 -17.40 18.85 36.39
C ASN A 673 -18.84 18.69 35.84
N ASN A 674 -19.10 19.10 34.60
CA ASN A 674 -20.42 19.05 33.95
C ASN A 674 -21.56 19.63 34.81
N LYS A 675 -21.41 20.89 35.25
CA LYS A 675 -22.40 21.62 36.07
C LYS A 675 -23.04 22.76 35.28
N LYS A 676 -24.19 23.25 35.75
CA LYS A 676 -24.77 24.51 35.25
C LYS A 676 -23.79 25.67 35.44
N PHE A 677 -23.78 26.63 34.51
CA PHE A 677 -22.98 27.86 34.63
C PHE A 677 -23.41 28.70 35.85
N MET A 678 -24.70 28.71 36.17
CA MET A 678 -25.31 29.46 37.28
C MET A 678 -25.30 30.98 37.10
N ASN A 679 -26.34 31.63 37.62
CA ASN A 679 -26.52 33.07 37.50
C ASN A 679 -25.36 33.88 38.10
N ASN A 680 -24.78 33.41 39.22
CA ASN A 680 -23.69 34.12 39.89
C ASN A 680 -22.42 34.19 39.02
N GLN A 681 -22.14 33.15 38.22
CA GLN A 681 -20.99 33.19 37.31
C GLN A 681 -21.24 34.17 36.16
N LEU A 682 -22.47 34.22 35.63
CA LEU A 682 -22.83 35.18 34.59
C LEU A 682 -22.74 36.63 35.08
N LEU A 683 -23.23 36.92 36.28
CA LEU A 683 -23.09 38.24 36.89
C LEU A 683 -21.62 38.63 37.12
N ASN A 684 -20.78 37.68 37.55
CA ASN A 684 -19.35 37.90 37.71
C ASN A 684 -18.66 38.20 36.37
N LEU A 685 -19.02 37.44 35.31
CA LEU A 685 -18.52 37.68 33.97
C LEU A 685 -18.90 39.08 33.47
N ILE A 686 -20.17 39.46 33.59
CA ILE A 686 -20.67 40.78 33.21
C ILE A 686 -19.91 41.88 33.97
N ASN A 687 -19.73 41.73 35.29
CA ASN A 687 -18.99 42.71 36.09
C ASN A 687 -17.54 42.90 35.63
N GLN A 688 -16.87 41.83 35.16
CA GLN A 688 -15.49 41.89 34.67
C GLN A 688 -15.36 42.57 33.29
N ILE A 689 -16.39 42.45 32.45
CA ILE A 689 -16.35 42.94 31.07
C ILE A 689 -17.07 44.27 30.88
N ALA A 690 -17.86 44.74 31.86
CA ALA A 690 -18.78 45.87 31.69
C ALA A 690 -18.14 47.17 31.20
N LEU A 691 -16.87 47.43 31.54
CA LEU A 691 -16.15 48.64 31.12
C LEU A 691 -15.53 48.55 29.72
N ARG A 692 -15.54 47.37 29.08
CA ARG A 692 -15.00 47.15 27.73
C ARG A 692 -15.98 47.62 26.65
N PRO A 693 -15.55 47.84 25.40
CA PRO A 693 -16.45 48.06 24.26
C PRO A 693 -17.44 46.90 24.09
N MET A 694 -18.71 47.17 23.77
CA MET A 694 -19.76 46.13 23.69
C MET A 694 -19.43 45.02 22.68
N GLN A 695 -18.71 45.34 21.61
CA GLN A 695 -18.25 44.35 20.66
C GLN A 695 -17.23 43.37 21.28
N GLU A 696 -16.32 43.84 22.15
CA GLU A 696 -15.41 42.96 22.90
C GLU A 696 -16.17 42.15 23.95
N GLN A 697 -17.14 42.76 24.63
CA GLN A 697 -17.99 42.05 25.60
C GLN A 697 -18.73 40.89 24.93
N LYS A 698 -19.28 41.11 23.73
CA LYS A 698 -19.93 40.05 22.94
C LYS A 698 -18.98 38.88 22.68
N THR A 699 -17.76 39.17 22.22
CA THR A 699 -16.76 38.14 21.93
C THR A 699 -16.43 37.32 23.18
N ILE A 700 -16.21 37.98 24.33
CA ILE A 700 -15.91 37.31 25.59
C ILE A 700 -17.08 36.44 26.06
N ILE A 701 -18.32 36.93 25.95
CA ILE A 701 -19.54 36.17 26.29
C ILE A 701 -19.67 34.93 25.40
N GLU A 702 -19.42 35.07 24.10
CA GLU A 702 -19.49 33.97 23.15
C GLU A 702 -18.40 32.92 23.39
N GLU A 703 -17.17 33.35 23.65
CA GLU A 703 -16.05 32.47 23.99
C GLU A 703 -16.30 31.73 25.30
N GLU A 704 -16.72 32.43 26.36
CA GLU A 704 -17.00 31.82 27.66
C GLU A 704 -18.14 30.78 27.56
N PHE A 705 -19.21 31.09 26.82
CA PHE A 705 -20.30 30.14 26.58
C PHE A 705 -19.82 28.87 25.87
N ASN A 706 -19.05 29.02 24.79
CA ASN A 706 -18.56 27.89 24.01
C ASN A 706 -17.53 27.07 24.80
N ASN A 707 -16.66 27.71 25.58
CA ASN A 707 -15.68 27.06 26.44
C ASN A 707 -16.36 26.28 27.57
N TRP A 708 -17.36 26.87 28.22
CA TRP A 708 -18.12 26.19 29.25
C TRP A 708 -18.85 24.98 28.67
N LYS A 709 -19.62 25.16 27.59
CA LYS A 709 -20.38 24.10 26.94
C LYS A 709 -19.48 22.92 26.50
N GLY A 710 -18.32 23.21 25.91
CA GLY A 710 -17.42 22.19 25.39
C GLY A 710 -18.11 21.28 24.36
N ILE A 711 -18.09 19.97 24.63
CA ILE A 711 -18.66 18.92 23.75
C ILE A 711 -20.15 18.66 24.07
N SER A 712 -20.66 19.19 25.19
CA SER A 712 -22.06 19.01 25.57
C SER A 712 -23.02 19.72 24.62
N ASN A 713 -24.24 19.19 24.51
CA ASN A 713 -25.29 19.84 23.73
C ASN A 713 -25.74 21.16 24.38
N GLN A 714 -26.21 22.08 23.55
CA GLN A 714 -26.92 23.25 24.05
C GLN A 714 -28.28 22.82 24.60
N ILE A 715 -28.60 23.23 25.82
CA ILE A 715 -29.79 22.72 26.54
C ILE A 715 -31.02 23.58 26.31
N ASP A 716 -30.81 24.89 26.12
CA ASP A 716 -31.88 25.86 25.88
C ASP A 716 -31.50 26.95 24.88
N ASP A 717 -32.46 27.75 24.44
CA ASP A 717 -32.22 28.95 23.64
C ASP A 717 -31.44 29.99 24.46
N VAL A 718 -30.56 30.77 23.82
CA VAL A 718 -29.69 31.72 24.53
C VAL A 718 -29.82 33.11 23.94
N LEU A 719 -30.18 34.07 24.79
CA LEU A 719 -30.26 35.48 24.44
C LEU A 719 -29.59 36.35 25.52
N VAL A 720 -28.63 37.17 25.09
CA VAL A 720 -27.99 38.21 25.92
C VAL A 720 -27.87 39.50 25.11
N ILE A 721 -28.41 40.57 25.67
CA ILE A 721 -28.40 41.92 25.10
C ILE A 721 -27.60 42.82 26.03
N GLY A 722 -26.65 43.58 25.49
CA GLY A 722 -25.93 44.62 26.23
C GLY A 722 -25.99 45.95 25.49
N PHE A 723 -26.24 47.05 26.21
CA PHE A 723 -26.37 48.38 25.60
C PHE A 723 -25.94 49.54 26.50
N LYS A 724 -25.49 50.62 25.87
CA LYS A 724 -25.23 51.94 26.47
C LYS A 724 -26.16 52.99 25.85
N ILE A 725 -26.69 53.87 26.67
CA ILE A 725 -27.65 54.88 26.23
C ILE A 725 -26.88 56.15 25.84
N LYS A 726 -27.25 56.74 24.69
CA LYS A 726 -26.66 57.98 24.14
C LYS A 726 -26.96 59.20 25.00
#